data_AF-A0A0Q9YSP7-F1
#
_entry.id   AF-A0A0Q9YSP7-F1
#
_cell.length_a   1.000
_cell.length_b   1.000
_cell.length_c   1.000
_cell.angle_alpha   90.00
_cell.angle_beta   90.00
_cell.angle_gamma   90.00
#
_symmetry.space_group_name_H-M   'P 1'
#
loop_
_entity.id
_entity.type
_entity.pdbx_description
1 polymer ?
#
loop_
_entity_poly.entity_id
_entity_poly.type
_entity_poly.pdbx_seq_one_letter_code
_entity_poly.pdbx_strand_id
1 'polypeptide(L)'
;MLGPQQPNKIEPFQVDFLDSKGKGISSQIQANKIIAEFERRLKANPNAKVAITYSANNDQAEEIIKGYTTGKYSISGSNQAEVIRIVIEEIKKRNWQDRAHILPVATSQHSGGSGVIRMDQVDRDLANIAQHLGAGWQVLGFKNQATKDGTYAVGGGVSKAIWKGKFKERFDAQMTKMTQGDFSDPVLQQAYQKGQQQDVPLMVPSKLKPSTPTKPIVPPTTTQATKLKTHESTQSVSSLMKEFKIPANVAHFANIGSTAYTKGKVTAQSWVMRKDPTALQNPWPLPQAGGGRQGDWIKTTFGHNETEIIEQLKSIPPPQTVTAKDIRSAYDAQSMTDSHDLPQFTIVRGVGVNDLHKTPLGQEALLQVASQFDFQESPGAYDFPVTSYLEDKTQGPQASIESASSALHRKAAKQAGTLNHALIDLLPKTLLDKYPQLYNHGYLKIYAITDQNDKQLLLDHISNNIEKIKVLPQWTICESSGAKQMQVFCAAPSFQGTTQPTEGSVEDKICKKLVVAQYAALAQLAVIRSRETGQTVPLHLTLVGQGAFNNHPTVMKEAMDAVAKIVKGNNVAVYIHAYDQNADKILSAQMKGSYTVTTMSAETFKTQPHPSQATKAKVDPEPTVQLQPPPQSPTNPKVGIQVRRKKIQPSETITEPSVSATQPIMTATQSVIKPKTPILTAFSQDKESQFPLNLTTKLTSIFQETNWEINIPNKTTIMVTDKQDTSKQVQISKEEDAIRLSTAHTDTTATEALYQSTAAIEPAQDEILEFSVEMTHHYDWQVQLKKMHDSGIDIENIKSLKVDGKEIIETAKQSIQEIKQASAKEHLFVLQRRN
;
A
#
# COMPACT_ATOMS: atom_id res chain seq x y z
N MET A 1 -32.12 30.84 29.15
CA MET A 1 -31.17 30.25 28.17
C MET A 1 -29.78 30.65 28.60
N LEU A 2 -28.83 29.73 28.71
CA LEU A 2 -27.42 30.11 28.83
C LEU A 2 -26.97 30.63 27.45
N GLY A 3 -26.26 31.76 27.42
CA GLY A 3 -25.70 32.28 26.17
C GLY A 3 -24.69 31.30 25.57
N PRO A 4 -24.30 31.46 24.29
CA PRO A 4 -23.31 30.59 23.66
C PRO A 4 -22.02 30.61 24.50
N GLN A 5 -21.66 29.45 25.06
CA GLN A 5 -20.39 29.30 25.77
C GLN A 5 -19.27 29.66 24.80
N GLN A 6 -18.31 30.49 25.23
CA GLN A 6 -17.16 30.78 24.40
C GLN A 6 -16.41 29.47 24.09
N PRO A 7 -15.87 29.31 22.87
CA PRO A 7 -15.11 28.12 22.53
C PRO A 7 -13.99 27.90 23.53
N ASN A 8 -13.82 26.65 23.99
CA ASN A 8 -12.62 26.29 24.72
C ASN A 8 -11.40 26.57 23.83
N LYS A 9 -10.37 27.17 24.42
CA LYS A 9 -9.11 27.51 23.78
C LYS A 9 -8.02 26.55 24.24
N ILE A 10 -6.99 26.38 23.42
CA ILE A 10 -5.80 25.61 23.81
C ILE A 10 -5.01 26.43 24.84
N GLU A 11 -4.78 25.86 26.02
CA GLU A 11 -4.01 26.49 27.10
C GLU A 11 -2.53 26.06 27.02
N PRO A 12 -1.55 26.97 26.86
CA PRO A 12 -0.13 26.60 26.84
C PRO A 12 0.32 25.94 28.15
N PHE A 13 0.97 24.78 28.07
CA PHE A 13 1.47 24.04 29.24
C PHE A 13 2.92 23.58 29.07
N GLN A 14 3.77 23.96 30.01
CA GLN A 14 5.22 23.76 29.94
C GLN A 14 5.65 22.41 30.52
N VAL A 15 6.28 21.54 29.71
CA VAL A 15 6.98 20.32 30.15
C VAL A 15 8.38 20.31 29.57
N ASP A 16 9.36 20.63 30.40
CA ASP A 16 10.75 20.77 29.96
C ASP A 16 11.41 19.39 29.77
N PHE A 17 12.42 19.30 28.92
CA PHE A 17 13.22 18.07 28.73
C PHE A 17 14.65 18.19 29.26
N LEU A 18 15.07 19.39 29.67
CA LEU A 18 16.32 19.67 30.38
C LEU A 18 16.00 20.37 31.71
N ASP A 19 16.86 20.20 32.71
CA ASP A 19 16.83 20.98 33.95
C ASP A 19 17.49 22.36 33.78
N SER A 20 17.53 23.15 34.86
CA SER A 20 18.17 24.48 34.88
C SER A 20 19.69 24.46 34.67
N LYS A 21 20.33 23.29 34.66
CA LYS A 21 21.75 23.08 34.35
C LYS A 21 21.96 22.53 32.93
N GLY A 22 20.90 22.37 32.15
CA GLY A 22 20.95 21.81 30.80
C GLY A 22 21.07 20.28 30.77
N LYS A 23 20.91 19.58 31.90
CA LYS A 23 20.94 18.11 31.96
C LYS A 23 19.57 17.53 31.63
N GLY A 24 19.53 16.45 30.84
CA GLY A 24 18.28 15.77 30.48
C GLY A 24 17.49 15.29 31.71
N ILE A 25 16.20 15.62 31.78
CA ILE A 25 15.30 15.11 32.83
C ILE A 25 14.58 13.84 32.37
N SER A 26 14.41 12.89 33.29
CA SER A 26 13.86 11.57 32.96
C SER A 26 12.39 11.65 32.50
N SER A 27 11.97 10.67 31.69
CA SER A 27 10.58 10.55 31.25
C SER A 27 9.60 10.46 32.44
N GLN A 28 10.00 9.87 33.58
CA GLN A 28 9.20 9.86 34.80
C GLN A 28 8.94 11.27 35.36
N ILE A 29 9.94 12.16 35.37
CA ILE A 29 9.77 13.54 35.86
C ILE A 29 8.82 14.31 34.93
N GLN A 30 8.97 14.15 33.61
CA GLN A 30 8.08 14.76 32.62
C GLN A 30 6.63 14.25 32.77
N ALA A 31 6.45 12.93 32.88
CA ALA A 31 5.15 12.30 33.08
C ALA A 31 4.49 12.76 34.40
N ASN A 32 5.26 12.82 35.50
CA ASN A 32 4.76 13.29 36.79
C ASN A 32 4.26 14.75 36.71
N LYS A 33 4.91 15.62 35.92
CA LYS A 33 4.46 17.02 35.70
C LYS A 33 3.10 17.07 35.00
N ILE A 34 2.88 16.20 34.01
CA ILE A 34 1.60 16.07 33.29
C ILE A 34 0.50 15.50 34.21
N ILE A 35 0.81 14.42 34.93
CA ILE A 35 -0.09 13.75 35.88
C ILE A 35 -0.54 14.73 36.98
N ALA A 36 0.37 15.54 37.53
CA ALA A 36 0.05 16.52 38.56
C ALA A 36 -0.89 17.62 38.06
N GLU A 37 -0.74 18.08 36.82
CA GLU A 37 -1.63 19.08 36.21
C GLU A 37 -3.02 18.51 35.91
N PHE A 38 -3.10 17.27 35.42
CA PHE A 38 -4.36 16.54 35.31
C PHE A 38 -5.02 16.42 36.69
N GLU A 39 -4.30 15.95 37.70
CA GLU A 39 -4.81 15.81 39.06
C GLU A 39 -5.38 17.13 39.61
N ARG A 40 -4.62 18.22 39.45
CA ARG A 40 -5.01 19.57 39.90
C ARG A 40 -6.35 20.01 39.30
N ARG A 41 -6.51 19.86 37.98
CA ARG A 41 -7.74 20.26 37.26
C ARG A 41 -8.92 19.34 37.57
N LEU A 42 -8.69 18.02 37.61
CA LEU A 42 -9.74 17.04 37.89
C LEU A 42 -10.24 17.10 39.34
N LYS A 43 -9.38 17.53 40.30
CA LYS A 43 -9.77 17.87 41.67
C LYS A 43 -10.52 19.20 41.77
N ALA A 44 -10.05 20.24 41.07
CA ALA A 44 -10.69 21.55 41.08
C ALA A 44 -12.12 21.54 40.51
N ASN A 45 -12.40 20.64 39.56
CA ASN A 45 -13.75 20.40 39.04
C ASN A 45 -13.97 18.89 38.79
N PRO A 46 -14.81 18.21 39.59
CA PRO A 46 -15.15 16.80 39.41
C PRO A 46 -15.79 16.41 38.07
N ASN A 47 -16.30 17.39 37.30
CA ASN A 47 -16.84 17.19 35.96
C ASN A 47 -15.87 17.64 34.85
N ALA A 48 -14.70 18.19 35.19
CA ALA A 48 -13.71 18.56 34.18
C ALA A 48 -13.20 17.34 33.42
N LYS A 49 -12.97 17.55 32.12
CA LYS A 49 -12.21 16.68 31.24
C LYS A 49 -11.02 17.46 30.70
N VAL A 50 -9.84 16.86 30.72
CA VAL A 50 -8.56 17.51 30.43
C VAL A 50 -7.80 16.66 29.42
N ALA A 51 -7.14 17.30 28.46
CA ALA A 51 -6.27 16.59 27.54
C ALA A 51 -4.96 17.35 27.32
N ILE A 52 -3.91 16.70 26.82
CA ILE A 52 -2.64 17.34 26.47
C ILE A 52 -2.18 16.92 25.08
N THR A 53 -1.77 17.86 24.23
CA THR A 53 -1.13 17.53 22.96
C THR A 53 0.28 16.98 23.19
N TYR A 54 0.70 15.92 22.50
CA TYR A 54 2.06 15.40 22.68
C TYR A 54 2.63 14.78 21.40
N SER A 55 3.94 14.92 21.19
CA SER A 55 4.62 14.44 19.99
C SER A 55 4.73 12.91 19.99
N ALA A 56 4.40 12.27 18.87
CA ALA A 56 4.46 10.82 18.66
C ALA A 56 4.92 10.49 17.22
N ASN A 57 5.13 9.21 16.90
CA ASN A 57 5.05 8.73 15.52
C ASN A 57 3.61 8.29 15.18
N ASN A 58 3.33 7.98 13.91
CA ASN A 58 1.99 7.61 13.48
C ASN A 58 1.48 6.32 14.13
N ASP A 59 2.31 5.29 14.20
CA ASP A 59 1.94 4.00 14.80
C ASP A 59 1.53 4.18 16.29
N GLN A 60 2.27 5.02 17.03
CA GLN A 60 1.93 5.41 18.40
C GLN A 60 0.66 6.25 18.46
N ALA A 61 0.46 7.20 17.55
CA ALA A 61 -0.74 8.04 17.52
C ALA A 61 -2.01 7.19 17.33
N GLU A 62 -1.95 6.22 16.41
CA GLU A 62 -3.04 5.27 16.15
C GLU A 62 -3.30 4.35 17.35
N GLU A 63 -2.27 3.79 18.00
CA GLU A 63 -2.44 2.96 19.20
C GLU A 63 -2.94 3.74 20.43
N ILE A 64 -2.61 5.03 20.58
CA ILE A 64 -3.18 5.90 21.62
C ILE A 64 -4.68 6.14 21.36
N ILE A 65 -5.03 6.52 20.13
CA ILE A 65 -6.42 6.79 19.72
C ILE A 65 -7.30 5.53 19.86
N LYS A 66 -6.79 4.38 19.40
CA LYS A 66 -7.40 3.06 19.58
C LYS A 66 -7.44 2.62 21.05
N GLY A 67 -6.50 3.07 21.86
CA GLY A 67 -6.48 2.82 23.30
C GLY A 67 -7.65 3.45 24.02
N TYR A 68 -8.08 4.66 23.63
CA TYR A 68 -9.28 5.27 24.19
C TYR A 68 -10.56 4.51 23.86
N THR A 69 -10.70 3.97 22.63
CA THR A 69 -11.90 3.20 22.24
C THR A 69 -11.92 1.78 22.81
N THR A 70 -10.76 1.11 22.93
CA THR A 70 -10.67 -0.31 23.29
C THR A 70 -10.26 -0.57 24.75
N GLY A 71 -9.77 0.44 25.46
CA GLY A 71 -9.11 0.30 26.76
C GLY A 71 -7.71 -0.35 26.71
N LYS A 72 -7.27 -0.82 25.53
CA LYS A 72 -6.00 -1.52 25.32
C LYS A 72 -5.00 -0.60 24.62
N TYR A 73 -3.87 -0.34 25.27
CA TYR A 73 -2.85 0.59 24.79
C TYR A 73 -1.53 -0.16 24.69
N SER A 74 -0.87 -0.12 23.53
CA SER A 74 0.40 -0.81 23.28
C SER A 74 1.49 0.20 22.87
N ILE A 75 1.96 1.01 23.82
CA ILE A 75 2.96 2.05 23.57
C ILE A 75 4.35 1.58 24.00
N SER A 76 5.28 1.55 23.05
CA SER A 76 6.68 1.17 23.26
C SER A 76 7.63 2.20 22.62
N GLY A 77 8.85 2.27 23.16
CA GLY A 77 9.92 3.16 22.72
C GLY A 77 10.63 3.85 23.89
N SER A 78 11.54 4.77 23.58
CA SER A 78 12.27 5.57 24.58
C SER A 78 11.77 7.02 24.61
N ASN A 79 12.23 7.78 25.60
CA ASN A 79 12.02 9.23 25.73
C ASN A 79 10.53 9.63 25.73
N GLN A 80 10.02 10.16 24.61
CA GLN A 80 8.63 10.62 24.45
C GLN A 80 7.63 9.48 24.59
N ALA A 81 7.92 8.31 24.01
CA ALA A 81 7.06 7.13 24.09
C ALA A 81 6.90 6.64 25.54
N GLU A 82 7.97 6.75 26.33
CA GLU A 82 7.98 6.38 27.73
C GLU A 82 7.18 7.37 28.60
N VAL A 83 7.25 8.68 28.30
CA VAL A 83 6.36 9.68 28.94
C VAL A 83 4.90 9.33 28.69
N ILE A 84 4.54 9.03 27.44
CA ILE A 84 3.18 8.66 27.04
C ILE A 84 2.72 7.40 27.80
N ARG A 85 3.56 6.34 27.84
CA ARG A 85 3.27 5.08 28.52
C ARG A 85 2.95 5.29 30.00
N ILE A 86 3.82 6.01 30.73
CA ILE A 86 3.67 6.28 32.16
C ILE A 86 2.38 7.07 32.45
N VAL A 87 2.08 8.11 31.65
CA VAL A 87 0.85 8.90 31.83
C VAL A 87 -0.40 8.06 31.57
N ILE A 88 -0.41 7.21 30.54
CA ILE A 88 -1.54 6.31 30.23
C ILE A 88 -1.75 5.26 31.32
N GLU A 89 -0.68 4.73 31.90
CA GLU A 89 -0.76 3.80 33.03
C GLU A 89 -1.36 4.47 34.28
N GLU A 90 -0.98 5.71 34.59
CA GLU A 90 -1.55 6.44 35.71
C GLU A 90 -3.01 6.85 35.45
N ILE A 91 -3.39 7.21 34.21
CA ILE A 91 -4.78 7.43 33.79
C ILE A 91 -5.63 6.18 34.10
N LYS A 92 -5.17 5.00 33.66
CA LYS A 92 -5.87 3.72 33.92
C LYS A 92 -6.00 3.43 35.41
N LYS A 93 -4.88 3.52 36.13
CA LYS A 93 -4.77 3.24 37.58
C LYS A 93 -5.69 4.12 38.42
N ARG A 94 -5.96 5.36 37.97
CA ARG A 94 -6.86 6.31 38.65
C ARG A 94 -8.28 6.34 38.08
N ASN A 95 -8.59 5.47 37.12
CA ASN A 95 -9.86 5.42 36.40
C ASN A 95 -10.26 6.78 35.78
N TRP A 96 -9.30 7.44 35.13
CA TRP A 96 -9.47 8.75 34.48
C TRP A 96 -9.73 8.67 32.97
N GLN A 97 -9.95 7.48 32.40
CA GLN A 97 -10.08 7.27 30.95
C GLN A 97 -11.12 8.21 30.30
N ASP A 98 -12.27 8.47 30.93
CA ASP A 98 -13.31 9.35 30.37
C ASP A 98 -13.05 10.86 30.62
N ARG A 99 -11.92 11.21 31.23
CA ARG A 99 -11.62 12.55 31.78
C ARG A 99 -10.20 13.06 31.54
N ALA A 100 -9.24 12.21 31.18
CA ALA A 100 -7.83 12.56 31.01
C ALA A 100 -7.23 11.88 29.77
N HIS A 101 -6.86 12.64 28.74
CA HIS A 101 -6.32 12.11 27.49
C HIS A 101 -4.96 12.72 27.11
N ILE A 102 -4.12 11.94 26.42
CA ILE A 102 -3.07 12.44 25.55
C ILE A 102 -3.65 12.53 24.13
N LEU A 103 -3.52 13.68 23.50
CA LEU A 103 -3.85 13.88 22.09
C LEU A 103 -2.54 13.78 21.30
N PRO A 104 -2.25 12.63 20.69
CA PRO A 104 -1.01 12.47 19.96
C PRO A 104 -1.00 13.36 18.72
N VAL A 105 0.18 13.87 18.39
CA VAL A 105 0.46 14.47 17.09
C VAL A 105 1.61 13.70 16.49
N ALA A 106 1.32 12.95 15.43
CA ALA A 106 2.32 12.23 14.68
C ALA A 106 3.28 13.21 14.00
N THR A 107 4.59 12.93 14.04
CA THR A 107 5.64 13.76 13.43
C THR A 107 6.61 12.99 12.53
N SER A 108 6.40 11.68 12.44
CA SER A 108 7.11 10.71 11.60
C SER A 108 6.21 9.48 11.44
N GLN A 109 6.44 8.65 10.43
CA GLN A 109 5.60 7.46 10.22
C GLN A 109 5.84 6.41 11.32
N HIS A 110 7.10 6.08 11.60
CA HIS A 110 7.48 4.95 12.44
C HIS A 110 8.44 5.32 13.59
N SER A 111 8.77 4.34 14.42
CA SER A 111 9.80 4.44 15.46
C SER A 111 11.16 4.90 14.89
N GLY A 112 11.97 5.52 15.76
CA GLY A 112 13.25 6.12 15.38
C GLY A 112 13.14 7.43 14.57
N GLY A 113 11.93 7.90 14.26
CA GLY A 113 11.75 9.09 13.42
C GLY A 113 11.90 8.79 11.93
N SER A 114 11.63 7.56 11.50
CA SER A 114 11.72 7.13 10.10
C SER A 114 10.38 7.26 9.37
N GLY A 115 10.45 7.51 8.05
CA GLY A 115 9.29 7.67 7.17
C GLY A 115 8.63 9.06 7.26
N VAL A 116 8.30 9.62 6.09
CA VAL A 116 7.65 10.93 5.98
C VAL A 116 6.17 10.79 6.32
N ILE A 117 5.70 11.60 7.28
CA ILE A 117 4.29 11.66 7.62
C ILE A 117 3.46 12.21 6.44
N ARG A 118 2.24 11.69 6.26
CA ARG A 118 1.27 12.15 5.28
C ARG A 118 0.39 13.28 5.85
N MET A 119 -0.29 14.02 4.98
CA MET A 119 -1.10 15.17 5.42
C MET A 119 -2.41 14.73 6.09
N ASP A 120 -3.01 13.63 5.64
CA ASP A 120 -4.22 13.03 6.24
C ASP A 120 -4.01 12.66 7.72
N GLN A 121 -2.80 12.23 8.09
CA GLN A 121 -2.42 11.93 9.48
C GLN A 121 -2.33 13.20 10.34
N VAL A 122 -1.80 14.31 9.78
CA VAL A 122 -1.79 15.61 10.47
C VAL A 122 -3.20 16.16 10.62
N ASP A 123 -4.03 16.08 9.58
CA ASP A 123 -5.42 16.54 9.63
C ASP A 123 -6.29 15.67 10.56
N ARG A 124 -6.04 14.35 10.66
CA ARG A 124 -6.65 13.44 11.66
C ARG A 124 -6.34 13.91 13.09
N ASP A 125 -5.07 14.17 13.38
CA ASP A 125 -4.63 14.54 14.74
C ASP A 125 -5.16 15.93 15.14
N LEU A 126 -5.17 16.88 14.20
CA LEU A 126 -5.81 18.19 14.37
C LEU A 126 -7.34 18.09 14.56
N ALA A 127 -8.03 17.23 13.78
CA ALA A 127 -9.45 16.99 13.94
C ALA A 127 -9.79 16.38 15.31
N ASN A 128 -8.95 15.46 15.81
CA ASN A 128 -9.10 14.90 17.15
C ASN A 128 -8.99 16.01 18.24
N ILE A 129 -8.05 16.94 18.10
CA ILE A 129 -7.91 18.11 18.99
C ILE A 129 -9.16 19.01 18.92
N ALA A 130 -9.63 19.35 17.72
CA ALA A 130 -10.82 20.16 17.53
C ALA A 130 -12.10 19.51 18.11
N GLN A 131 -12.25 18.18 17.97
CA GLN A 131 -13.37 17.44 18.53
C GLN A 131 -13.38 17.46 20.06
N HIS A 132 -12.20 17.36 20.71
CA HIS A 132 -12.08 17.47 22.17
C HIS A 132 -12.47 18.88 22.66
N LEU A 133 -11.99 19.93 21.98
CA LEU A 133 -12.37 21.32 22.28
C LEU A 133 -13.89 21.54 22.12
N GLY A 134 -14.48 21.03 21.04
CA GLY A 134 -15.93 21.10 20.78
C GLY A 134 -16.77 20.37 21.82
N ALA A 135 -16.26 19.25 22.35
CA ALA A 135 -16.89 18.48 23.42
C ALA A 135 -16.59 19.02 24.85
N GLY A 136 -16.08 20.24 24.97
CA GLY A 136 -15.90 20.93 26.25
C GLY A 136 -14.67 20.50 27.06
N TRP A 137 -13.69 19.81 26.46
CA TRP A 137 -12.44 19.47 27.16
C TRP A 137 -11.52 20.69 27.30
N GLN A 138 -10.78 20.74 28.41
CA GLN A 138 -9.64 21.66 28.57
C GLN A 138 -8.42 21.04 27.90
N VAL A 139 -7.99 21.57 26.74
CA VAL A 139 -6.84 21.05 26.00
C VAL A 139 -5.59 21.86 26.31
N LEU A 140 -4.60 21.19 26.88
CA LEU A 140 -3.26 21.70 27.16
C LEU A 140 -2.39 21.57 25.90
N GLY A 141 -1.89 22.69 25.40
CA GLY A 141 -0.93 22.71 24.30
C GLY A 141 0.50 22.61 24.84
N PHE A 142 1.17 21.49 24.57
CA PHE A 142 2.52 21.23 25.06
C PHE A 142 3.55 22.26 24.55
N LYS A 143 4.27 22.89 25.48
CA LYS A 143 5.48 23.70 25.27
C LYS A 143 6.65 23.10 26.06
N ASN A 144 7.87 23.39 25.62
CA ASN A 144 9.11 23.08 26.34
C ASN A 144 10.09 24.27 26.25
N GLN A 145 11.24 24.18 26.91
CA GLN A 145 12.21 25.28 27.01
C GLN A 145 12.87 25.69 25.67
N ALA A 146 12.67 24.93 24.59
CA ALA A 146 13.10 25.28 23.23
C ALA A 146 11.94 25.79 22.34
N THR A 147 10.73 25.92 22.88
CA THR A 147 9.53 26.30 22.13
C THR A 147 9.37 27.81 22.07
N LYS A 148 9.30 28.37 20.86
CA LYS A 148 9.07 29.81 20.65
C LYS A 148 7.67 30.20 21.11
N ASP A 149 7.50 31.46 21.53
CA ASP A 149 6.16 31.96 21.86
C ASP A 149 5.22 31.96 20.67
N GLY A 150 3.94 31.71 20.94
CA GLY A 150 2.94 31.41 19.92
C GLY A 150 3.04 30.01 19.29
N THR A 151 4.03 29.18 19.64
CA THR A 151 4.19 27.82 19.08
C THR A 151 4.11 26.71 20.13
N TYR A 152 4.01 25.47 19.65
CA TYR A 152 3.92 24.25 20.45
C TYR A 152 5.09 23.29 20.16
N ALA A 153 5.43 22.47 21.15
CA ALA A 153 6.59 21.59 21.23
C ALA A 153 6.44 20.28 20.41
N VAL A 154 5.99 20.38 19.17
CA VAL A 154 5.73 19.22 18.29
C VAL A 154 6.83 19.07 17.25
N GLY A 155 7.40 17.86 17.16
CA GLY A 155 8.34 17.44 16.11
C GLY A 155 9.80 17.85 16.32
N GLY A 156 10.26 17.82 17.57
CA GLY A 156 11.69 17.94 17.92
C GLY A 156 12.48 16.64 17.76
N GLY A 157 13.76 16.69 18.11
CA GLY A 157 14.65 15.51 18.13
C GLY A 157 14.83 14.87 16.75
N VAL A 158 14.76 13.54 16.70
CA VAL A 158 14.94 12.72 15.47
C VAL A 158 13.97 13.11 14.35
N SER A 159 12.75 13.53 14.69
CA SER A 159 11.74 13.91 13.69
C SER A 159 12.01 15.27 13.02
N LYS A 160 12.95 16.09 13.52
CA LYS A 160 13.22 17.47 13.01
C LYS A 160 13.57 17.53 11.52
N ALA A 161 14.16 16.47 10.97
CA ALA A 161 14.49 16.39 9.54
C ALA A 161 13.26 16.15 8.65
N ILE A 162 12.18 15.59 9.21
CA ILE A 162 10.95 15.19 8.53
C ILE A 162 9.81 16.19 8.81
N TRP A 163 9.66 16.60 10.07
CA TRP A 163 8.66 17.56 10.54
C TRP A 163 9.02 19.01 10.20
N LYS A 164 8.98 19.33 8.91
CA LYS A 164 9.32 20.64 8.36
C LYS A 164 8.46 21.00 7.15
N GLY A 165 8.50 22.27 6.74
CA GLY A 165 7.70 22.78 5.62
C GLY A 165 6.20 22.61 5.86
N LYS A 166 5.47 22.29 4.79
CA LYS A 166 3.99 22.23 4.75
C LYS A 166 3.31 21.49 5.91
N PHE A 167 3.89 20.42 6.46
CA PHE A 167 3.29 19.66 7.56
C PHE A 167 3.31 20.46 8.87
N LYS A 168 4.48 21.03 9.19
CA LYS A 168 4.63 21.89 10.38
C LYS A 168 3.86 23.20 10.20
N GLU A 169 3.89 23.79 9.01
CA GLU A 169 3.14 25.01 8.69
C GLU A 169 1.63 24.82 8.85
N ARG A 170 1.08 23.70 8.32
CA ARG A 170 -0.32 23.29 8.53
C ARG A 170 -0.63 23.17 10.02
N PHE A 171 0.19 22.43 10.76
CA PHE A 171 -0.04 22.21 12.20
C PHE A 171 0.04 23.50 13.02
N ASP A 172 1.11 24.28 12.89
CA ASP A 172 1.32 25.53 13.63
C ASP A 172 0.18 26.53 13.36
N ALA A 173 -0.24 26.69 12.09
CA ALA A 173 -1.31 27.60 11.71
C ALA A 173 -2.65 27.20 12.35
N GLN A 174 -2.99 25.91 12.32
CA GLN A 174 -4.25 25.41 12.87
C GLN A 174 -4.26 25.41 14.40
N MET A 175 -3.15 25.07 15.05
CA MET A 175 -3.00 25.23 16.50
C MET A 175 -3.14 26.69 16.92
N THR A 176 -2.55 27.62 16.18
CA THR A 176 -2.68 29.07 16.45
C THR A 176 -4.15 29.52 16.39
N LYS A 177 -4.89 29.08 15.37
CA LYS A 177 -6.33 29.35 15.25
C LYS A 177 -7.14 28.79 16.43
N MET A 178 -6.97 27.51 16.76
CA MET A 178 -7.65 26.88 17.90
C MET A 178 -7.28 27.53 19.26
N THR A 179 -6.07 28.08 19.39
CA THR A 179 -5.65 28.88 20.56
C THR A 179 -6.40 30.21 20.64
N GLN A 180 -6.70 30.82 19.51
CA GLN A 180 -7.50 32.04 19.42
C GLN A 180 -9.01 31.78 19.59
N GLY A 181 -9.45 30.52 19.44
CA GLY A 181 -10.86 30.11 19.38
C GLY A 181 -11.46 30.16 17.98
N ASP A 182 -10.60 30.28 16.95
CA ASP A 182 -10.99 30.20 15.53
C ASP A 182 -11.01 28.75 15.06
N PHE A 183 -12.16 28.32 14.55
CA PHE A 183 -12.38 27.00 13.92
C PHE A 183 -12.87 27.16 12.46
N SER A 184 -12.48 28.25 11.79
CA SER A 184 -12.87 28.57 10.40
C SER A 184 -12.34 27.62 9.32
N ASP A 185 -11.36 26.77 9.64
CA ASP A 185 -10.91 25.71 8.72
C ASP A 185 -12.00 24.64 8.61
N PRO A 186 -12.51 24.30 7.41
CA PRO A 186 -13.66 23.41 7.27
C PRO A 186 -13.51 22.03 7.93
N VAL A 187 -12.29 21.48 7.96
CA VAL A 187 -12.01 20.19 8.60
C VAL A 187 -12.17 20.31 10.12
N LEU A 188 -11.63 21.38 10.70
CA LEU A 188 -11.75 21.65 12.14
C LEU A 188 -13.17 22.05 12.52
N GLN A 189 -13.86 22.84 11.68
CA GLN A 189 -15.24 23.24 11.92
C GLN A 189 -16.15 22.01 12.02
N GLN A 190 -16.02 21.06 11.10
CA GLN A 190 -16.78 19.82 11.10
C GLN A 190 -16.45 18.95 12.33
N ALA A 191 -15.17 18.84 12.70
CA ALA A 191 -14.74 18.07 13.88
C ALA A 191 -15.23 18.70 15.20
N TYR A 192 -15.13 20.03 15.31
CA TYR A 192 -15.62 20.81 16.45
C TYR A 192 -17.15 20.70 16.60
N GLN A 193 -17.90 20.86 15.50
CA GLN A 193 -19.37 20.66 15.50
C GLN A 193 -19.78 19.25 15.92
N LYS A 194 -19.06 18.20 15.46
CA LYS A 194 -19.27 16.82 15.94
C LYS A 194 -19.01 16.68 17.44
N GLY A 195 -18.03 17.40 17.99
CA GLY A 195 -17.79 17.45 19.43
C GLY A 195 -18.90 18.14 20.23
N GLN A 196 -19.51 19.20 19.67
CA GLN A 196 -20.61 19.91 20.31
C GLN A 196 -21.93 19.13 20.35
N GLN A 197 -22.11 18.16 19.44
CA GLN A 197 -23.25 17.25 19.43
C GLN A 197 -23.07 16.18 20.51
N GLN A 198 -23.56 16.47 21.73
CA GLN A 198 -23.23 15.76 22.98
C GLN A 198 -23.50 14.24 23.03
N ASP A 199 -24.20 13.68 22.02
CA ASP A 199 -24.50 12.25 21.90
C ASP A 199 -23.58 11.48 20.93
N VAL A 200 -22.71 12.17 20.17
CA VAL A 200 -21.69 11.49 19.35
C VAL A 200 -20.61 10.94 20.28
N PRO A 201 -20.27 9.65 20.23
CA PRO A 201 -19.09 9.16 20.90
C PRO A 201 -17.85 9.91 20.38
N LEU A 202 -17.27 10.76 21.23
CA LEU A 202 -15.80 10.86 21.29
C LEU A 202 -15.24 9.44 21.27
N MET A 203 -14.01 9.26 20.78
CA MET A 203 -13.37 7.95 20.62
C MET A 203 -13.09 7.24 21.98
N VAL A 204 -14.15 6.83 22.67
CA VAL A 204 -14.27 6.41 24.07
C VAL A 204 -15.47 5.45 24.13
N PRO A 205 -15.38 4.30 24.82
CA PRO A 205 -16.48 3.33 24.87
C PRO A 205 -17.67 3.82 25.70
N SER A 206 -18.87 3.39 25.31
CA SER A 206 -20.06 3.54 26.13
C SER A 206 -19.93 2.72 27.43
N LYS A 207 -19.78 3.42 28.56
CA LYS A 207 -19.99 2.98 29.96
C LYS A 207 -19.70 1.50 30.25
N LEU A 208 -18.47 1.21 30.70
CA LEU A 208 -18.26 0.10 31.64
C LEU A 208 -19.07 0.37 32.93
N LYS A 209 -20.09 -0.44 33.19
CA LYS A 209 -20.85 -0.37 34.47
C LYS A 209 -19.91 -0.69 35.63
N PRO A 210 -19.92 0.09 36.74
CA PRO A 210 -19.22 -0.29 37.96
C PRO A 210 -19.82 -1.58 38.54
N SER A 211 -18.96 -2.46 39.03
CA SER A 211 -19.34 -3.78 39.56
C SER A 211 -19.89 -3.65 40.99
N THR A 212 -21.21 -3.67 41.14
CA THR A 212 -21.86 -3.92 42.44
C THR A 212 -21.76 -5.41 42.79
N PRO A 213 -21.39 -5.81 44.02
CA PRO A 213 -21.35 -7.22 44.40
C PRO A 213 -22.78 -7.79 44.49
N THR A 214 -23.11 -8.73 43.59
CA THR A 214 -24.40 -9.44 43.59
C THR A 214 -24.23 -10.89 44.01
N LYS A 215 -25.21 -11.39 44.79
CA LYS A 215 -25.40 -12.81 45.10
C LYS A 215 -25.44 -13.67 43.83
N PRO A 216 -25.15 -15.00 43.90
CA PRO A 216 -25.14 -15.88 42.74
C PRO A 216 -26.50 -15.89 42.04
N ILE A 217 -26.53 -15.36 40.82
CA ILE A 217 -27.66 -15.44 39.90
C ILE A 217 -27.41 -16.63 38.98
N VAL A 218 -28.38 -17.55 38.93
CA VAL A 218 -28.41 -18.71 38.03
C VAL A 218 -28.31 -18.21 36.57
N PRO A 219 -27.47 -18.83 35.70
CA PRO A 219 -27.25 -18.33 34.35
C PRO A 219 -28.56 -18.30 33.54
N PRO A 220 -28.82 -17.22 32.77
CA PRO A 220 -30.03 -17.11 31.97
C PRO A 220 -29.99 -18.07 30.79
N THR A 221 -31.09 -18.78 30.58
CA THR A 221 -31.27 -19.75 29.49
C THR A 221 -31.14 -19.08 28.12
N THR A 222 -30.15 -19.48 27.33
CA THR A 222 -29.90 -18.96 25.98
C THR A 222 -31.07 -19.26 25.04
N THR A 223 -32.00 -18.31 24.91
CA THR A 223 -33.13 -18.41 23.97
C THR A 223 -33.25 -17.12 23.16
N GLN A 224 -33.47 -17.26 21.84
CA GLN A 224 -33.70 -16.16 20.88
C GLN A 224 -32.49 -15.29 20.50
N ALA A 225 -31.35 -15.91 20.20
CA ALA A 225 -30.66 -15.50 18.98
C ALA A 225 -31.50 -16.00 17.80
N THR A 226 -32.13 -15.09 17.05
CA THR A 226 -32.92 -15.45 15.87
C THR A 226 -31.99 -16.13 14.86
N LYS A 227 -32.11 -17.45 14.69
CA LYS A 227 -31.50 -18.15 13.57
C LYS A 227 -32.09 -17.57 12.29
N LEU A 228 -31.44 -16.56 11.70
CA LEU A 228 -31.43 -16.46 10.25
C LEU A 228 -30.89 -17.80 9.77
N LYS A 229 -31.79 -18.66 9.30
CA LYS A 229 -31.39 -19.72 8.38
C LYS A 229 -30.84 -18.98 7.17
N THR A 230 -29.51 -18.88 7.11
CA THR A 230 -28.80 -18.54 5.88
C THR A 230 -29.10 -19.67 4.90
N HIS A 231 -30.22 -19.52 4.20
CA HIS A 231 -30.46 -20.18 2.94
C HIS A 231 -29.43 -19.60 1.95
N GLU A 232 -28.20 -20.10 2.05
CA GLU A 232 -27.23 -20.03 0.97
C GLU A 232 -27.84 -20.80 -0.20
N SER A 233 -28.64 -20.08 -0.99
CA SER A 233 -28.99 -20.46 -2.35
C SER A 233 -27.69 -20.39 -3.16
N THR A 234 -26.84 -21.40 -3.00
CA THR A 234 -25.56 -21.53 -3.70
C THR A 234 -25.82 -21.63 -5.19
N GLN A 235 -25.77 -20.48 -5.87
CA GLN A 235 -25.75 -20.44 -7.32
C GLN A 235 -24.55 -21.26 -7.79
N SER A 236 -24.77 -22.21 -8.70
CA SER A 236 -23.70 -23.07 -9.19
C SER A 236 -22.62 -22.24 -9.88
N VAL A 237 -21.36 -22.69 -9.81
CA VAL A 237 -20.23 -22.00 -10.44
C VAL A 237 -20.48 -21.80 -11.95
N SER A 238 -21.05 -22.79 -12.62
CA SER A 238 -21.51 -22.68 -14.03
C SER A 238 -22.48 -21.50 -14.24
N SER A 239 -23.53 -21.39 -13.43
CA SER A 239 -24.50 -20.30 -13.54
C SER A 239 -23.86 -18.92 -13.24
N LEU A 240 -22.95 -18.86 -12.26
CA LEU A 240 -22.22 -17.64 -11.90
C LEU A 240 -21.28 -17.15 -13.02
N MET A 241 -20.66 -18.09 -13.75
CA MET A 241 -19.75 -17.77 -14.87
C MET A 241 -20.48 -17.49 -16.18
N LYS A 242 -21.68 -18.04 -16.37
CA LYS A 242 -22.50 -17.87 -17.56
C LYS A 242 -23.17 -16.51 -17.62
N GLU A 243 -23.85 -16.10 -16.55
CA GLU A 243 -24.72 -14.93 -16.53
C GLU A 243 -24.06 -13.74 -15.82
N PHE A 244 -24.05 -12.57 -16.49
CA PHE A 244 -23.74 -11.31 -15.83
C PHE A 244 -24.85 -10.96 -14.84
N LYS A 245 -24.57 -11.10 -13.54
CA LYS A 245 -25.54 -10.85 -12.47
C LYS A 245 -24.90 -10.10 -11.31
N ILE A 246 -25.49 -8.97 -10.96
CA ILE A 246 -25.12 -8.14 -9.80
C ILE A 246 -26.37 -7.78 -9.00
N PRO A 247 -26.28 -7.56 -7.67
CA PRO A 247 -27.45 -7.16 -6.88
C PRO A 247 -28.04 -5.83 -7.36
N ALA A 248 -29.36 -5.68 -7.33
CA ALA A 248 -30.06 -4.51 -7.87
C ALA A 248 -29.57 -3.18 -7.27
N ASN A 249 -29.30 -3.12 -5.96
CA ASN A 249 -28.80 -1.91 -5.30
C ASN A 249 -27.36 -1.56 -5.76
N VAL A 250 -26.52 -2.56 -6.03
CA VAL A 250 -25.16 -2.36 -6.56
C VAL A 250 -25.24 -1.86 -8.00
N ALA A 251 -26.11 -2.46 -8.82
CA ALA A 251 -26.40 -1.99 -10.18
C ALA A 251 -26.92 -0.55 -10.20
N HIS A 252 -27.78 -0.18 -9.24
CA HIS A 252 -28.31 1.17 -9.10
C HIS A 252 -27.18 2.18 -8.86
N PHE A 253 -26.28 1.93 -7.89
CA PHE A 253 -25.13 2.80 -7.67
C PHE A 253 -24.20 2.85 -8.89
N ALA A 254 -23.89 1.71 -9.51
CA ALA A 254 -23.08 1.67 -10.74
C ALA A 254 -23.67 2.53 -11.87
N ASN A 255 -25.00 2.49 -12.05
CA ASN A 255 -25.71 3.31 -13.04
C ASN A 255 -25.68 4.81 -12.70
N ILE A 256 -25.78 5.19 -11.41
CA ILE A 256 -25.59 6.58 -10.98
C ILE A 256 -24.17 7.04 -11.30
N GLY A 257 -23.16 6.26 -10.93
CA GLY A 257 -21.75 6.57 -11.18
C GLY A 257 -21.45 6.72 -12.68
N SER A 258 -21.92 5.76 -13.49
CA SER A 258 -21.80 5.83 -14.94
C SER A 258 -22.48 7.07 -15.53
N THR A 259 -23.67 7.42 -15.04
CA THR A 259 -24.35 8.67 -15.41
C THR A 259 -23.55 9.92 -15.01
N ALA A 260 -22.84 9.90 -13.88
CA ALA A 260 -21.99 11.01 -13.43
C ALA A 260 -20.76 11.19 -14.34
N TYR A 261 -20.13 10.10 -14.77
CA TYR A 261 -19.03 10.12 -15.75
C TYR A 261 -19.49 10.60 -17.13
N THR A 262 -20.58 10.06 -17.68
CA THR A 262 -21.11 10.49 -18.99
C THR A 262 -21.49 11.98 -19.00
N LYS A 263 -21.94 12.53 -17.87
CA LYS A 263 -22.27 13.95 -17.72
C LYS A 263 -21.07 14.84 -17.37
N GLY A 264 -19.84 14.29 -17.33
CA GLY A 264 -18.63 15.05 -16.99
C GLY A 264 -18.60 15.60 -15.56
N LYS A 265 -19.44 15.09 -14.65
CA LYS A 265 -19.42 15.49 -13.22
C LYS A 265 -18.21 14.95 -12.49
N VAL A 266 -17.70 13.80 -12.94
CA VAL A 266 -16.46 13.20 -12.46
C VAL A 266 -15.57 12.95 -13.67
N THR A 267 -14.34 13.46 -13.61
CA THR A 267 -13.36 13.25 -14.66
C THR A 267 -12.45 12.08 -14.26
N ALA A 268 -12.71 10.89 -14.82
CA ALA A 268 -11.67 9.87 -14.87
C ALA A 268 -10.70 10.29 -15.98
N GLN A 269 -9.46 10.61 -15.64
CA GLN A 269 -8.43 10.83 -16.66
C GLN A 269 -8.06 9.46 -17.24
N SER A 270 -8.66 9.16 -18.40
CA SER A 270 -8.33 7.98 -19.19
C SER A 270 -6.88 8.04 -19.64
N TRP A 271 -6.14 6.93 -19.52
CA TRP A 271 -4.80 6.79 -20.07
C TRP A 271 -3.84 7.89 -19.61
N VAL A 272 -3.55 7.97 -18.30
CA VAL A 272 -2.53 8.92 -17.78
C VAL A 272 -1.09 8.47 -18.07
N MET A 273 -0.85 8.05 -19.32
CA MET A 273 0.26 8.60 -20.09
C MET A 273 0.17 10.12 -19.95
N ARG A 274 1.13 10.74 -19.27
CA ARG A 274 1.06 12.16 -18.94
C ARG A 274 1.00 13.00 -20.22
N LYS A 275 0.63 14.28 -20.08
CA LYS A 275 0.85 15.35 -21.07
C LYS A 275 2.35 15.65 -21.34
N ASP A 276 3.23 14.69 -21.10
CA ASP A 276 4.65 14.75 -21.34
C ASP A 276 4.91 14.31 -22.79
N PRO A 277 5.38 15.20 -23.69
CA PRO A 277 5.63 14.84 -25.09
C PRO A 277 6.66 13.70 -25.24
N THR A 278 7.51 13.46 -24.23
CA THR A 278 8.50 12.39 -24.22
C THR A 278 7.93 11.03 -23.78
N ALA A 279 6.68 10.97 -23.28
CA ALA A 279 6.02 9.71 -22.92
C ALA A 279 5.74 8.80 -24.14
N LEU A 280 5.79 9.32 -25.36
CA LEU A 280 5.80 8.51 -26.60
C LEU A 280 7.13 7.76 -26.81
N GLN A 281 8.21 8.22 -26.18
CA GLN A 281 9.55 7.60 -26.25
C GLN A 281 9.88 6.73 -25.03
N ASN A 282 9.15 6.90 -23.91
CA ASN A 282 9.26 6.06 -22.72
C ASN A 282 8.00 5.17 -22.55
N PRO A 283 8.06 3.86 -22.86
CA PRO A 283 6.90 2.96 -22.82
C PRO A 283 6.33 2.67 -21.42
N TRP A 284 6.80 3.34 -20.36
CA TRP A 284 6.53 3.02 -18.95
C TRP A 284 6.06 4.24 -18.13
N PRO A 285 4.83 4.75 -18.36
CA PRO A 285 4.27 5.80 -17.52
C PRO A 285 3.99 5.27 -16.10
N LEU A 286 4.55 5.91 -15.07
CA LEU A 286 4.12 5.67 -13.69
C LEU A 286 2.64 6.04 -13.55
N PRO A 287 1.73 5.10 -13.18
CA PRO A 287 0.31 5.39 -13.08
C PRO A 287 0.04 6.48 -12.04
N GLN A 288 -0.82 7.44 -12.40
CA GLN A 288 -1.49 8.25 -11.38
C GLN A 288 -2.51 7.37 -10.66
N ALA A 289 -2.38 7.27 -9.34
CA ALA A 289 -3.38 6.62 -8.53
C ALA A 289 -4.69 7.41 -8.57
N GLY A 290 -5.82 6.70 -8.39
CA GLY A 290 -7.16 7.27 -8.43
C GLY A 290 -7.74 7.49 -9.82
N GLY A 291 -7.01 7.23 -10.91
CA GLY A 291 -7.49 7.47 -12.27
C GLY A 291 -7.89 8.94 -12.53
N GLY A 292 -7.23 9.89 -11.87
CA GLY A 292 -7.52 11.33 -11.98
C GLY A 292 -8.63 11.86 -11.05
N ARG A 293 -9.28 11.00 -10.26
CA ARG A 293 -10.24 11.39 -9.21
C ARG A 293 -9.54 12.13 -8.06
N GLN A 294 -10.25 13.01 -7.37
CA GLN A 294 -9.74 13.82 -6.25
C GLN A 294 -10.83 14.08 -5.20
N GLY A 295 -10.43 14.35 -3.96
CA GLY A 295 -11.34 14.76 -2.89
C GLY A 295 -12.43 13.73 -2.56
N ASP A 296 -13.64 14.21 -2.26
CA ASP A 296 -14.82 13.37 -2.01
C ASP A 296 -15.43 12.85 -3.33
N TRP A 297 -14.65 12.02 -4.02
CA TRP A 297 -15.01 11.47 -5.32
C TRP A 297 -16.18 10.49 -5.23
N ILE A 298 -16.34 9.76 -4.11
CA ILE A 298 -17.48 8.87 -3.88
C ILE A 298 -18.79 9.68 -3.88
N LYS A 299 -18.87 10.77 -3.12
CA LYS A 299 -20.03 11.67 -3.15
C LYS A 299 -20.25 12.30 -4.51
N THR A 300 -19.18 12.70 -5.20
CA THR A 300 -19.27 13.30 -6.54
C THR A 300 -19.79 12.30 -7.58
N THR A 301 -19.40 11.02 -7.48
CA THR A 301 -19.83 9.93 -8.37
C THR A 301 -21.27 9.49 -8.08
N PHE A 302 -21.64 9.29 -6.81
CA PHE A 302 -22.89 8.63 -6.43
C PHE A 302 -23.95 9.55 -5.84
N GLY A 303 -23.63 10.83 -5.57
CA GLY A 303 -24.53 11.76 -4.89
C GLY A 303 -24.63 11.56 -3.37
N HIS A 304 -24.00 10.51 -2.84
CA HIS A 304 -24.07 10.07 -1.45
C HIS A 304 -22.69 9.88 -0.84
N ASN A 305 -22.53 10.20 0.43
CA ASN A 305 -21.26 10.00 1.14
C ASN A 305 -21.01 8.48 1.28
N GLU A 306 -19.74 8.06 1.36
CA GLU A 306 -19.36 6.63 1.46
C GLU A 306 -20.13 5.87 2.56
N THR A 307 -20.23 6.45 3.76
CA THR A 307 -20.95 5.85 4.90
C THR A 307 -22.44 5.61 4.62
N GLU A 308 -23.09 6.51 3.88
CA GLU A 308 -24.52 6.40 3.54
C GLU A 308 -24.78 5.25 2.56
N ILE A 309 -23.85 5.05 1.60
CA ILE A 309 -23.91 3.95 0.63
C ILE A 309 -23.64 2.62 1.35
N ILE A 310 -22.61 2.57 2.20
CA ILE A 310 -22.28 1.39 2.99
C ILE A 310 -23.46 0.95 3.84
N GLU A 311 -24.14 1.87 4.55
CA GLU A 311 -25.28 1.51 5.39
C GLU A 311 -26.44 0.91 4.59
N GLN A 312 -26.74 1.48 3.41
CA GLN A 312 -27.73 0.91 2.50
C GLN A 312 -27.33 -0.50 2.02
N LEU A 313 -26.05 -0.72 1.72
CA LEU A 313 -25.53 -1.99 1.20
C LEU A 313 -25.30 -3.07 2.28
N LYS A 314 -25.29 -2.74 3.58
CA LYS A 314 -25.25 -3.77 4.66
C LYS A 314 -26.48 -4.66 4.67
N SER A 315 -27.61 -4.18 4.15
CA SER A 315 -28.90 -4.89 4.14
C SER A 315 -29.05 -5.93 3.03
N ILE A 316 -28.19 -5.91 2.02
CA ILE A 316 -28.27 -6.84 0.87
C ILE A 316 -27.36 -8.07 1.09
N PRO A 317 -27.62 -9.20 0.40
CA PRO A 317 -26.74 -10.37 0.49
C PRO A 317 -25.27 -10.03 0.18
N PRO A 318 -24.31 -10.65 0.89
CA PRO A 318 -22.89 -10.46 0.60
C PRO A 318 -22.54 -10.97 -0.82
N PRO A 319 -21.43 -10.49 -1.41
CA PRO A 319 -20.84 -11.12 -2.59
C PRO A 319 -20.62 -12.63 -2.36
N GLN A 320 -21.01 -13.47 -3.33
CA GLN A 320 -20.88 -14.92 -3.19
C GLN A 320 -19.41 -15.35 -3.25
N THR A 321 -18.96 -16.05 -2.21
CA THR A 321 -17.68 -16.77 -2.25
C THR A 321 -17.92 -18.24 -2.63
N VAL A 322 -16.94 -18.86 -3.30
CA VAL A 322 -16.97 -20.27 -3.73
C VAL A 322 -15.67 -20.95 -3.31
N THR A 323 -15.69 -22.24 -2.99
CA THR A 323 -14.43 -22.94 -2.66
C THR A 323 -13.68 -23.32 -3.94
N ALA A 324 -12.35 -23.46 -3.87
CA ALA A 324 -11.59 -24.04 -4.97
C ALA A 324 -12.07 -25.46 -5.33
N LYS A 325 -12.61 -26.22 -4.37
CA LYS A 325 -13.25 -27.52 -4.61
C LYS A 325 -14.47 -27.39 -5.52
N ASP A 326 -15.35 -26.42 -5.26
CA ASP A 326 -16.57 -26.22 -6.05
C ASP A 326 -16.24 -25.77 -7.48
N ILE A 327 -15.26 -24.87 -7.61
CA ILE A 327 -14.73 -24.43 -8.92
C ILE A 327 -14.14 -25.61 -9.68
N ARG A 328 -13.26 -26.39 -9.04
CA ARG A 328 -12.66 -27.58 -9.63
C ARG A 328 -13.70 -28.61 -10.04
N SER A 329 -14.71 -28.86 -9.20
CA SER A 329 -15.78 -29.81 -9.50
C SER A 329 -16.62 -29.37 -10.70
N ALA A 330 -16.87 -28.06 -10.86
CA ALA A 330 -17.55 -27.51 -12.03
C ALA A 330 -16.70 -27.55 -13.31
N TYR A 331 -15.37 -27.42 -13.19
CA TYR A 331 -14.42 -27.56 -14.29
C TYR A 331 -14.27 -29.04 -14.74
N ASP A 332 -14.10 -29.96 -13.78
CA ASP A 332 -13.94 -31.40 -14.02
C ASP A 332 -15.24 -32.05 -14.58
N ALA A 333 -16.41 -31.45 -14.31
CA ALA A 333 -17.70 -31.88 -14.86
C ALA A 333 -17.91 -31.54 -16.36
N GLN A 334 -17.01 -30.75 -16.95
CA GLN A 334 -17.07 -30.36 -18.37
C GLN A 334 -15.99 -31.11 -19.17
N SER A 335 -16.35 -31.64 -20.34
CA SER A 335 -15.44 -32.43 -21.19
C SER A 335 -14.15 -31.69 -21.52
N MET A 336 -13.01 -32.35 -21.28
CA MET A 336 -11.70 -31.83 -21.66
C MET A 336 -11.50 -31.86 -23.18
N THR A 337 -10.88 -30.81 -23.70
CA THR A 337 -10.40 -30.72 -25.08
C THR A 337 -8.92 -31.06 -25.13
N ASP A 338 -8.58 -32.21 -25.70
CA ASP A 338 -7.19 -32.59 -25.92
C ASP A 338 -6.60 -31.72 -27.04
N SER A 339 -5.72 -30.79 -26.65
CA SER A 339 -4.88 -30.03 -27.57
C SER A 339 -3.41 -30.29 -27.28
N HIS A 340 -2.64 -30.48 -28.35
CA HIS A 340 -1.18 -30.61 -28.25
C HIS A 340 -0.49 -29.24 -28.10
N ASP A 341 -1.09 -28.17 -28.62
CA ASP A 341 -0.51 -26.82 -28.68
C ASP A 341 -0.23 -26.22 -27.30
N LEU A 342 0.91 -25.57 -27.17
CA LEU A 342 1.24 -24.81 -25.95
C LEU A 342 0.35 -23.56 -25.88
N PRO A 343 -0.27 -23.25 -24.73
CA PRO A 343 -1.05 -22.02 -24.57
C PRO A 343 -0.14 -20.80 -24.75
N GLN A 344 -0.68 -19.75 -25.37
CA GLN A 344 0.02 -18.50 -25.61
C GLN A 344 -0.36 -17.47 -24.55
N PHE A 345 0.65 -16.93 -23.86
CA PHE A 345 0.51 -15.84 -22.90
C PHE A 345 1.02 -14.54 -23.52
N THR A 346 0.30 -13.43 -23.30
CA THR A 346 0.70 -12.10 -23.80
C THR A 346 1.05 -11.16 -22.66
N ILE A 347 2.31 -10.73 -22.57
CA ILE A 347 2.73 -9.66 -21.67
C ILE A 347 2.28 -8.32 -22.27
N VAL A 348 1.38 -7.64 -21.57
CA VAL A 348 0.84 -6.32 -21.95
C VAL A 348 1.66 -5.25 -21.26
N ARG A 349 2.34 -4.41 -22.05
CA ARG A 349 3.29 -3.39 -21.58
C ARG A 349 2.64 -2.02 -21.45
N GLY A 350 2.78 -1.37 -20.30
CA GLY A 350 2.33 0.01 -20.06
C GLY A 350 0.81 0.18 -19.92
N VAL A 351 0.07 -0.90 -19.63
CA VAL A 351 -1.38 -0.86 -19.36
C VAL A 351 -1.66 -1.28 -17.92
N GLY A 352 -1.98 -0.31 -17.08
CA GLY A 352 -2.47 -0.57 -15.72
C GLY A 352 -3.94 -1.02 -15.72
N VAL A 353 -4.35 -1.67 -14.63
CA VAL A 353 -5.75 -2.11 -14.41
C VAL A 353 -6.78 -0.98 -14.57
N ASN A 354 -6.40 0.25 -14.23
CA ASN A 354 -7.22 1.45 -14.39
C ASN A 354 -7.66 1.74 -15.82
N ASP A 355 -6.95 1.24 -16.83
CA ASP A 355 -7.28 1.51 -18.23
C ASP A 355 -7.77 0.26 -18.98
N LEU A 356 -7.68 -0.93 -18.36
CA LEU A 356 -8.18 -2.19 -18.93
C LEU A 356 -9.66 -2.08 -19.30
N HIS A 357 -10.51 -1.63 -18.39
CA HIS A 357 -11.95 -1.50 -18.60
C HIS A 357 -12.35 -0.48 -19.70
N LYS A 358 -11.39 0.25 -20.28
CA LYS A 358 -11.57 1.18 -21.40
C LYS A 358 -11.24 0.57 -22.77
N THR A 359 -10.74 -0.68 -22.82
CA THR A 359 -10.40 -1.37 -24.08
C THR A 359 -11.45 -2.42 -24.45
N PRO A 360 -11.52 -2.84 -25.73
CA PRO A 360 -12.36 -3.97 -26.14
C PRO A 360 -12.01 -5.26 -25.39
N LEU A 361 -10.72 -5.47 -25.07
CA LEU A 361 -10.24 -6.63 -24.31
C LEU A 361 -10.69 -6.63 -22.84
N GLY A 362 -10.96 -5.46 -22.25
CA GLY A 362 -11.45 -5.37 -20.87
C GLY A 362 -12.95 -5.63 -20.72
N GLN A 363 -13.70 -5.84 -21.80
CA GLN A 363 -15.15 -6.10 -21.76
C GLN A 363 -15.43 -7.60 -21.58
N GLU A 364 -16.32 -7.94 -20.65
CA GLU A 364 -16.71 -9.32 -20.28
C GLU A 364 -15.56 -10.26 -19.86
N ALA A 365 -14.42 -9.66 -19.56
CA ALA A 365 -13.17 -10.27 -19.16
C ALA A 365 -13.17 -10.75 -17.70
N LEU A 366 -12.29 -11.70 -17.39
CA LEU A 366 -11.91 -12.04 -16.02
C LEU A 366 -10.65 -11.26 -15.66
N LEU A 367 -10.72 -10.47 -14.59
CA LEU A 367 -9.60 -9.69 -14.06
C LEU A 367 -9.19 -10.24 -12.70
N GLN A 368 -7.94 -10.67 -12.57
CA GLN A 368 -7.32 -10.89 -11.28
C GLN A 368 -7.17 -9.56 -10.54
N VAL A 369 -7.77 -9.46 -9.36
CA VAL A 369 -7.54 -8.32 -8.46
C VAL A 369 -6.67 -8.81 -7.31
N ALA A 370 -5.46 -8.23 -7.17
CA ALA A 370 -4.64 -8.40 -5.98
C ALA A 370 -5.43 -7.92 -4.76
N SER A 371 -5.45 -8.68 -3.67
CA SER A 371 -6.29 -8.43 -2.49
C SER A 371 -5.66 -8.81 -1.15
N GLN A 372 -6.29 -8.37 -0.07
CA GLN A 372 -6.20 -9.00 1.24
C GLN A 372 -7.06 -10.28 1.26
N PHE A 373 -6.81 -11.23 2.17
CA PHE A 373 -7.58 -12.48 2.26
C PHE A 373 -9.03 -12.27 2.76
N ASP A 374 -9.41 -11.07 3.21
CA ASP A 374 -10.80 -10.67 3.48
C ASP A 374 -11.50 -9.99 2.27
N PHE A 375 -10.87 -10.11 1.10
CA PHE A 375 -11.30 -9.57 -0.19
C PHE A 375 -11.47 -8.04 -0.22
N GLN A 376 -10.77 -7.31 0.64
CA GLN A 376 -10.66 -5.86 0.57
C GLN A 376 -9.33 -5.42 -0.05
N GLU A 377 -9.36 -4.18 -0.57
CA GLU A 377 -8.22 -3.47 -1.14
C GLU A 377 -7.78 -2.29 -0.29
N SER A 378 -7.72 -2.51 1.01
CA SER A 378 -7.40 -1.43 1.92
C SER A 378 -5.91 -1.10 1.88
N PRO A 379 -5.52 0.19 1.79
CA PRO A 379 -4.11 0.60 1.87
C PRO A 379 -3.44 0.20 3.20
N GLY A 380 -2.76 -0.94 3.21
CA GLY A 380 -2.12 -1.49 4.41
C GLY A 380 -3.10 -2.17 5.38
N ALA A 381 -2.66 -2.37 6.62
CA ALA A 381 -3.28 -3.29 7.59
C ALA A 381 -4.58 -2.80 8.26
N TYR A 382 -5.15 -1.65 7.88
CA TYR A 382 -6.34 -1.09 8.51
C TYR A 382 -7.52 -1.07 7.54
N ASP A 383 -8.77 -0.96 8.01
CA ASP A 383 -9.97 -0.88 7.17
C ASP A 383 -10.28 0.55 6.67
N PHE A 384 -9.36 1.13 5.89
CA PHE A 384 -9.53 2.46 5.28
C PHE A 384 -10.78 2.56 4.40
N PRO A 385 -11.40 3.74 4.30
CA PRO A 385 -12.53 3.97 3.41
C PRO A 385 -12.08 3.92 1.95
N VAL A 386 -12.98 3.51 1.05
CA VAL A 386 -12.75 3.40 -0.41
C VAL A 386 -12.37 4.77 -1.00
N THR A 387 -12.88 5.85 -0.41
CA THR A 387 -12.43 7.23 -0.69
C THR A 387 -10.90 7.39 -0.60
N SER A 388 -10.23 6.75 0.34
CA SER A 388 -8.76 6.83 0.53
C SER A 388 -7.94 6.00 -0.47
N TYR A 389 -8.56 5.16 -1.29
CA TYR A 389 -7.82 4.30 -2.24
C TYR A 389 -7.11 5.13 -3.34
N LEU A 390 -7.48 6.40 -3.51
CA LEU A 390 -6.87 7.34 -4.47
C LEU A 390 -5.34 7.49 -4.33
N GLU A 391 -4.78 7.25 -3.14
CA GLU A 391 -3.34 7.45 -2.90
C GLU A 391 -2.50 6.18 -3.14
N ASP A 392 -3.13 5.01 -3.10
CA ASP A 392 -2.44 3.71 -3.20
C ASP A 392 -2.29 3.28 -4.66
N LYS A 393 -1.05 3.25 -5.15
CA LYS A 393 -0.70 2.91 -6.53
C LYS A 393 -0.74 1.41 -6.84
N THR A 394 -0.99 0.55 -5.85
CA THR A 394 -1.06 -0.90 -6.08
C THR A 394 -2.31 -1.30 -6.87
N GLN A 395 -2.24 -2.44 -7.56
CA GLN A 395 -3.26 -2.80 -8.57
C GLN A 395 -4.63 -3.11 -7.96
N GLY A 396 -4.69 -3.61 -6.72
CA GLY A 396 -5.95 -3.89 -6.01
C GLY A 396 -6.83 -2.66 -5.81
N PRO A 397 -6.36 -1.64 -5.05
CA PRO A 397 -7.09 -0.39 -4.82
C PRO A 397 -7.50 0.29 -6.12
N GLN A 398 -6.60 0.29 -7.11
CA GLN A 398 -6.82 0.87 -8.43
C GLN A 398 -7.94 0.14 -9.21
N ALA A 399 -7.94 -1.19 -9.28
CA ALA A 399 -9.06 -1.95 -9.88
C ALA A 399 -10.38 -1.76 -9.12
N SER A 400 -10.33 -1.62 -7.79
CA SER A 400 -11.53 -1.35 -6.97
C SER A 400 -12.13 0.03 -7.19
N ILE A 401 -11.32 1.06 -7.45
CA ILE A 401 -11.75 2.43 -7.75
C ILE A 401 -12.52 2.52 -9.07
N GLU A 402 -12.12 1.75 -10.08
CA GLU A 402 -12.84 1.71 -11.36
C GLU A 402 -14.16 0.93 -11.30
N SER A 403 -14.46 0.24 -10.19
CA SER A 403 -15.70 -0.50 -9.94
C SER A 403 -16.25 -0.22 -8.52
N ALA A 404 -16.34 1.07 -8.19
CA ALA A 404 -16.44 1.55 -6.81
C ALA A 404 -17.71 1.07 -6.09
N SER A 405 -18.84 0.97 -6.78
CA SER A 405 -20.10 0.40 -6.25
C SER A 405 -19.93 -1.03 -5.73
N SER A 406 -19.11 -1.83 -6.40
CA SER A 406 -18.83 -3.22 -6.04
C SER A 406 -17.82 -3.33 -4.89
N ALA A 407 -16.85 -2.40 -4.82
CA ALA A 407 -15.95 -2.26 -3.68
C ALA A 407 -16.70 -1.85 -2.40
N LEU A 408 -17.63 -0.90 -2.50
CA LEU A 408 -18.51 -0.50 -1.40
C LEU A 408 -19.41 -1.64 -0.93
N HIS A 409 -19.89 -2.51 -1.84
CA HIS A 409 -20.64 -3.72 -1.47
C HIS A 409 -19.78 -4.72 -0.69
N ARG A 410 -18.54 -4.99 -1.13
CA ARG A 410 -17.58 -5.83 -0.36
C ARG A 410 -17.32 -5.25 1.03
N LYS A 411 -17.09 -3.93 1.13
CA LYS A 411 -16.82 -3.25 2.40
C LYS A 411 -18.03 -3.29 3.35
N ALA A 412 -19.23 -3.06 2.83
CA ALA A 412 -20.47 -3.16 3.60
C ALA A 412 -20.70 -4.59 4.14
N ALA A 413 -20.48 -5.61 3.31
CA ALA A 413 -20.59 -7.01 3.72
C ALA A 413 -19.54 -7.42 4.78
N LYS A 414 -18.29 -6.92 4.67
CA LYS A 414 -17.27 -7.07 5.71
C LYS A 414 -17.69 -6.40 7.02
N GLN A 415 -18.18 -5.16 6.97
CA GLN A 415 -18.64 -4.43 8.17
C GLN A 415 -19.90 -5.02 8.80
N ALA A 416 -20.75 -5.70 8.03
CA ALA A 416 -21.88 -6.48 8.54
C ALA A 416 -21.47 -7.84 9.12
N GLY A 417 -20.21 -8.27 8.97
CA GLY A 417 -19.74 -9.60 9.36
C GLY A 417 -20.30 -10.73 8.49
N THR A 418 -20.81 -10.43 7.28
CA THR A 418 -21.45 -11.39 6.38
C THR A 418 -20.54 -11.85 5.23
N LEU A 419 -19.43 -11.17 4.98
CA LEU A 419 -18.41 -11.60 4.02
C LEU A 419 -17.43 -12.58 4.66
N ASN A 420 -17.55 -13.87 4.31
CA ASN A 420 -16.55 -14.88 4.65
C ASN A 420 -15.20 -14.52 4.00
N HIS A 421 -14.10 -14.71 4.73
CA HIS A 421 -12.74 -14.49 4.22
C HIS A 421 -12.13 -15.78 3.62
N ALA A 422 -11.20 -15.62 2.69
CA ALA A 422 -10.52 -16.69 1.93
C ALA A 422 -9.96 -17.83 2.80
N LEU A 423 -9.44 -17.47 3.98
CA LEU A 423 -8.72 -18.38 4.89
C LEU A 423 -9.56 -18.96 6.04
N ILE A 424 -10.88 -18.76 6.06
CA ILE A 424 -11.74 -19.14 7.20
C ILE A 424 -11.66 -20.64 7.55
N ASP A 425 -11.50 -21.49 6.55
CA ASP A 425 -11.39 -22.96 6.68
C ASP A 425 -9.93 -23.47 6.62
N LEU A 426 -8.93 -22.57 6.68
CA LEU A 426 -7.51 -22.88 6.42
C LEU A 426 -6.56 -22.56 7.57
N LEU A 427 -7.02 -21.88 8.63
CA LEU A 427 -6.20 -21.47 9.75
C LEU A 427 -6.62 -22.24 11.01
N PRO A 428 -5.77 -23.13 11.56
CA PRO A 428 -6.14 -23.90 12.74
C PRO A 428 -6.27 -22.97 13.94
N LYS A 429 -7.41 -23.05 14.64
CA LYS A 429 -7.72 -22.19 15.80
C LYS A 429 -6.60 -22.18 16.84
N THR A 430 -5.94 -23.31 17.08
CA THR A 430 -4.82 -23.45 18.00
C THR A 430 -3.64 -22.51 17.67
N LEU A 431 -3.32 -22.31 16.39
CA LEU A 431 -2.28 -21.36 15.98
C LEU A 431 -2.76 -19.92 16.01
N LEU A 432 -4.05 -19.65 15.77
CA LEU A 432 -4.62 -18.30 15.92
C LEU A 432 -4.64 -17.86 17.40
N ASP A 433 -4.99 -18.77 18.31
CA ASP A 433 -4.96 -18.53 19.75
C ASP A 433 -3.52 -18.30 20.25
N LYS A 434 -2.54 -19.09 19.76
CA LYS A 434 -1.11 -18.99 20.12
C LYS A 434 -0.42 -17.78 19.48
N TYR A 435 -0.78 -17.42 18.25
CA TYR A 435 -0.19 -16.33 17.47
C TYR A 435 -1.28 -15.37 16.96
N PRO A 436 -1.83 -14.47 17.81
CA PRO A 436 -2.90 -13.55 17.41
C PRO A 436 -2.56 -12.57 16.27
N GLN A 437 -1.28 -12.44 15.91
CA GLN A 437 -0.81 -11.62 14.78
C GLN A 437 -0.58 -12.44 13.49
N LEU A 438 -0.75 -13.76 13.51
CA LEU A 438 -0.64 -14.63 12.33
C LEU A 438 -1.65 -14.20 11.24
N TYR A 439 -2.89 -13.92 11.64
CA TYR A 439 -3.91 -13.42 10.73
C TYR A 439 -4.62 -12.21 11.32
N ASN A 440 -4.41 -11.04 10.72
CA ASN A 440 -4.99 -9.80 11.19
C ASN A 440 -5.39 -8.91 10.01
N HIS A 441 -6.63 -8.40 10.02
CA HIS A 441 -7.21 -7.56 8.97
C HIS A 441 -6.91 -8.04 7.53
N GLY A 442 -7.13 -9.33 7.26
CA GLY A 442 -6.91 -9.93 5.94
C GLY A 442 -5.45 -10.24 5.58
N TYR A 443 -4.46 -9.87 6.40
CA TYR A 443 -3.05 -10.24 6.19
C TYR A 443 -2.69 -11.53 6.90
N LEU A 444 -2.15 -12.50 6.15
CA LEU A 444 -1.46 -13.67 6.70
C LEU A 444 0.04 -13.35 6.85
N LYS A 445 0.51 -13.25 8.09
CA LYS A 445 1.89 -12.91 8.48
C LYS A 445 2.58 -14.15 9.04
N ILE A 446 3.07 -15.03 8.16
CA ILE A 446 3.67 -16.32 8.56
C ILE A 446 4.89 -16.11 9.48
N TYR A 447 5.63 -15.02 9.30
CA TYR A 447 6.75 -14.62 10.16
C TYR A 447 6.36 -14.33 11.62
N ALA A 448 5.08 -14.18 11.95
CA ALA A 448 4.61 -14.05 13.33
C ALA A 448 4.71 -15.36 14.11
N ILE A 449 4.80 -16.51 13.42
CA ILE A 449 5.11 -17.80 14.03
C ILE A 449 6.62 -17.88 14.20
N THR A 450 7.09 -18.00 15.45
CA THR A 450 8.52 -18.14 15.78
C THR A 450 8.98 -19.60 15.80
N ASP A 451 8.08 -20.54 16.09
CA ASP A 451 8.36 -21.97 16.20
C ASP A 451 8.27 -22.68 14.83
N GLN A 452 9.25 -23.51 14.51
CA GLN A 452 9.29 -24.20 13.20
C GLN A 452 8.31 -25.37 13.10
N ASN A 453 7.99 -26.05 14.21
CA ASN A 453 6.98 -27.11 14.23
C ASN A 453 5.58 -26.52 14.02
N ASP A 454 5.30 -25.33 14.58
CA ASP A 454 4.03 -24.64 14.34
C ASP A 454 3.89 -24.13 12.89
N LYS A 455 5.00 -23.72 12.25
CA LYS A 455 4.98 -23.43 10.80
C LYS A 455 4.69 -24.69 9.99
N GLN A 456 5.31 -25.81 10.34
CA GLN A 456 5.05 -27.09 9.68
C GLN A 456 3.60 -27.54 9.88
N LEU A 457 3.06 -27.40 11.10
CA LEU A 457 1.64 -27.65 11.41
C LEU A 457 0.70 -26.78 10.57
N LEU A 458 1.05 -25.50 10.35
CA LEU A 458 0.30 -24.62 9.45
C LEU A 458 0.37 -25.10 8.00
N LEU A 459 1.55 -25.48 7.50
CA LEU A 459 1.73 -26.02 6.15
C LEU A 459 0.93 -27.31 5.93
N ASP A 460 0.96 -28.23 6.90
CA ASP A 460 0.24 -29.50 6.84
C ASP A 460 -1.27 -29.26 6.88
N HIS A 461 -1.75 -28.39 7.77
CA HIS A 461 -3.16 -28.02 7.85
C HIS A 461 -3.66 -27.36 6.56
N ILE A 462 -2.90 -26.41 6.00
CA ILE A 462 -3.23 -25.78 4.71
C ILE A 462 -3.21 -26.83 3.59
N SER A 463 -2.21 -27.70 3.53
CA SER A 463 -2.09 -28.72 2.47
C SER A 463 -3.27 -29.70 2.49
N ASN A 464 -3.72 -30.11 3.68
CA ASN A 464 -4.86 -31.02 3.85
C ASN A 464 -6.23 -30.35 3.61
N ASN A 465 -6.30 -29.01 3.64
CA ASN A 465 -7.55 -28.26 3.50
C ASN A 465 -7.58 -27.33 2.28
N ILE A 466 -6.56 -27.33 1.41
CA ILE A 466 -6.37 -26.31 0.37
C ILE A 466 -7.57 -26.13 -0.56
N GLU A 467 -8.31 -27.21 -0.86
CA GLU A 467 -9.51 -27.13 -1.70
C GLU A 467 -10.65 -26.31 -1.06
N LYS A 468 -10.61 -26.06 0.26
CA LYS A 468 -11.57 -25.21 0.99
C LYS A 468 -11.28 -23.71 0.86
N ILE A 469 -10.15 -23.30 0.28
CA ILE A 469 -9.84 -21.87 0.08
C ILE A 469 -11.02 -21.19 -0.61
N LYS A 470 -11.54 -20.11 -0.03
CA LYS A 470 -12.61 -19.35 -0.66
C LYS A 470 -12.01 -18.40 -1.68
N VAL A 471 -12.62 -18.34 -2.86
CA VAL A 471 -12.34 -17.39 -3.93
C VAL A 471 -13.58 -16.51 -4.08
N LEU A 472 -13.37 -15.21 -4.29
CA LEU A 472 -14.45 -14.26 -4.59
C LEU A 472 -14.39 -13.85 -6.07
N PRO A 473 -15.16 -14.50 -6.96
CA PRO A 473 -15.50 -13.96 -8.26
C PRO A 473 -16.74 -13.05 -8.14
N GLN A 474 -16.59 -11.78 -8.47
CA GLN A 474 -17.67 -10.78 -8.43
C GLN A 474 -17.81 -10.10 -9.80
N TRP A 475 -18.99 -10.20 -10.41
CA TRP A 475 -19.36 -9.35 -11.53
C TRP A 475 -19.43 -7.90 -11.08
N THR A 476 -18.87 -6.99 -11.88
CA THR A 476 -18.87 -5.55 -11.65
C THR A 476 -19.23 -4.80 -12.93
N ILE A 477 -19.69 -3.56 -12.77
CA ILE A 477 -19.73 -2.56 -13.85
C ILE A 477 -18.69 -1.52 -13.50
N CYS A 478 -17.78 -1.23 -14.43
CA CYS A 478 -16.81 -0.18 -14.26
C CYS A 478 -17.46 1.18 -14.55
N GLU A 479 -17.67 2.02 -13.55
CA GLU A 479 -18.56 3.19 -13.70
C GLU A 479 -18.08 4.14 -14.81
N SER A 480 -16.78 4.32 -14.96
CA SER A 480 -16.16 5.26 -15.90
C SER A 480 -16.22 4.83 -17.39
N SER A 481 -16.59 3.59 -17.71
CA SER A 481 -16.81 3.12 -19.10
C SER A 481 -18.10 2.34 -19.34
N GLY A 482 -18.80 1.92 -18.28
CA GLY A 482 -19.91 0.96 -18.37
C GLY A 482 -19.49 -0.47 -18.69
N ALA A 483 -18.19 -0.76 -18.78
CA ALA A 483 -17.69 -2.09 -19.07
C ALA A 483 -18.06 -3.10 -17.97
N LYS A 484 -18.33 -4.33 -18.36
CA LYS A 484 -18.66 -5.44 -17.45
C LYS A 484 -17.43 -6.29 -17.23
N GLN A 485 -17.05 -6.54 -15.98
CA GLN A 485 -15.88 -7.35 -15.65
C GLN A 485 -16.20 -8.36 -14.55
N MET A 486 -15.62 -9.55 -14.62
CA MET A 486 -15.58 -10.47 -13.49
C MET A 486 -14.27 -10.22 -12.75
N GLN A 487 -14.34 -9.50 -11.63
CA GLN A 487 -13.19 -9.30 -10.75
C GLN A 487 -13.04 -10.51 -9.82
N VAL A 488 -11.86 -11.13 -9.83
CA VAL A 488 -11.56 -12.30 -9.00
C VAL A 488 -10.47 -11.94 -8.01
N PHE A 489 -10.86 -11.82 -6.74
CA PHE A 489 -9.98 -11.37 -5.66
C PHE A 489 -9.05 -12.50 -5.23
N CYS A 490 -7.75 -12.26 -5.40
CA CYS A 490 -6.69 -13.18 -5.05
C CYS A 490 -5.73 -12.49 -4.06
N ALA A 491 -5.33 -13.20 -3.02
CA ALA A 491 -4.42 -12.70 -1.99
C ALA A 491 -3.17 -13.57 -1.85
N ALA A 492 -2.17 -13.07 -1.14
CA ALA A 492 -0.95 -13.82 -0.84
C ALA A 492 -0.49 -13.57 0.61
N PRO A 493 0.29 -14.49 1.20
CA PRO A 493 1.03 -14.17 2.42
C PRO A 493 1.90 -12.93 2.22
N SER A 494 2.02 -12.11 3.27
CA SER A 494 2.74 -10.84 3.19
C SER A 494 4.05 -10.91 3.96
N PHE A 495 5.14 -10.59 3.27
CA PHE A 495 6.48 -10.36 3.82
C PHE A 495 6.87 -8.88 3.68
N GLN A 496 5.88 -7.98 3.73
CA GLN A 496 6.08 -6.53 3.73
C GLN A 496 6.91 -6.10 4.94
N GLY A 497 8.00 -5.37 4.69
CA GLY A 497 8.93 -4.93 5.72
C GLY A 497 9.78 -6.04 6.34
N THR A 498 9.76 -7.25 5.78
CA THR A 498 10.55 -8.40 6.26
C THR A 498 11.37 -9.02 5.12
N THR A 499 12.34 -9.87 5.45
CA THR A 499 13.07 -10.66 4.46
C THR A 499 12.13 -11.59 3.70
N GLN A 500 12.35 -11.70 2.39
CA GLN A 500 11.68 -12.67 1.52
C GLN A 500 11.96 -14.10 2.02
N PRO A 501 10.98 -15.03 2.04
CA PRO A 501 11.23 -16.41 2.43
C PRO A 501 12.21 -17.09 1.47
N THR A 502 13.16 -17.85 2.02
CA THR A 502 14.11 -18.67 1.24
C THR A 502 13.37 -19.72 0.43
N GLU A 503 13.82 -20.01 -0.79
CA GLU A 503 13.26 -21.08 -1.62
C GLU A 503 13.22 -22.42 -0.85
N GLY A 504 12.09 -23.13 -0.93
CA GLY A 504 11.92 -24.43 -0.29
C GLY A 504 11.73 -24.41 1.24
N SER A 505 11.78 -23.23 1.87
CA SER A 505 11.36 -23.03 3.26
C SER A 505 9.89 -23.42 3.49
N VAL A 506 9.49 -23.60 4.75
CA VAL A 506 8.08 -23.88 5.10
C VAL A 506 7.19 -22.71 4.68
N GLU A 507 7.70 -21.49 4.83
CA GLU A 507 7.08 -20.24 4.38
C GLU A 507 6.87 -20.23 2.86
N ASP A 508 7.90 -20.47 2.04
CA ASP A 508 7.78 -20.56 0.57
C ASP A 508 6.77 -21.63 0.15
N LYS A 509 6.78 -22.80 0.80
CA LYS A 509 5.81 -23.88 0.55
C LYS A 509 4.36 -23.44 0.86
N ILE A 510 4.11 -22.73 1.95
CA ILE A 510 2.79 -22.17 2.26
C ILE A 510 2.37 -21.15 1.19
N CYS A 511 3.29 -20.27 0.77
CA CYS A 511 3.03 -19.28 -0.27
C CYS A 511 2.65 -19.94 -1.59
N LYS A 512 3.41 -20.96 -2.02
CA LYS A 512 3.11 -21.79 -3.19
C LYS A 512 1.71 -22.40 -3.10
N LYS A 513 1.37 -23.09 -2.01
CA LYS A 513 0.03 -23.69 -1.84
C LYS A 513 -1.09 -22.67 -1.99
N LEU A 514 -1.04 -21.56 -1.26
CA LEU A 514 -2.12 -20.57 -1.25
C LEU A 514 -2.23 -19.81 -2.58
N VAL A 515 -1.12 -19.35 -3.16
CA VAL A 515 -1.14 -18.56 -4.39
C VAL A 515 -1.48 -19.44 -5.60
N VAL A 516 -0.84 -20.61 -5.76
CA VAL A 516 -1.11 -21.51 -6.89
C VAL A 516 -2.57 -21.97 -6.91
N ALA A 517 -3.18 -22.25 -5.75
CA ALA A 517 -4.60 -22.63 -5.67
C ALA A 517 -5.55 -21.54 -6.20
N GLN A 518 -5.28 -20.26 -5.89
CA GLN A 518 -6.09 -19.15 -6.37
C GLN A 518 -5.89 -18.88 -7.87
N TYR A 519 -4.66 -18.98 -8.38
CA TYR A 519 -4.37 -18.89 -9.82
C TYR A 519 -5.01 -20.04 -10.61
N ALA A 520 -4.98 -21.26 -10.07
CA ALA A 520 -5.64 -22.42 -10.66
C ALA A 520 -7.16 -22.23 -10.70
N ALA A 521 -7.77 -21.82 -9.58
CA ALA A 521 -9.20 -21.52 -9.51
C ALA A 521 -9.62 -20.42 -10.50
N LEU A 522 -8.85 -19.34 -10.63
CA LEU A 522 -9.08 -18.28 -11.61
C LEU A 522 -9.03 -18.81 -13.06
N ALA A 523 -8.03 -19.63 -13.40
CA ALA A 523 -7.94 -20.25 -14.72
C ALA A 523 -9.12 -21.20 -15.00
N GLN A 524 -9.55 -21.97 -13.99
CA GLN A 524 -10.73 -22.84 -14.09
C GLN A 524 -12.01 -22.03 -14.34
N LEU A 525 -12.22 -20.91 -13.64
CA LEU A 525 -13.35 -20.00 -13.87
C LEU A 525 -13.34 -19.46 -15.31
N ALA A 526 -12.18 -19.10 -15.86
CA ALA A 526 -12.06 -18.66 -17.26
C ALA A 526 -12.44 -19.76 -18.25
N VAL A 527 -11.97 -20.99 -18.03
CA VAL A 527 -12.32 -22.14 -18.87
C VAL A 527 -13.82 -22.46 -18.77
N ILE A 528 -14.40 -22.49 -17.56
CA ILE A 528 -15.85 -22.68 -17.36
C ILE A 528 -16.63 -21.63 -18.13
N ARG A 529 -16.28 -20.34 -18.03
CA ARG A 529 -16.94 -19.27 -18.80
C ARG A 529 -16.81 -19.47 -20.30
N SER A 530 -15.63 -19.86 -20.79
CA SER A 530 -15.40 -20.08 -22.23
C SER A 530 -16.29 -21.19 -22.79
N ARG A 531 -16.52 -22.25 -22.01
CA ARG A 531 -17.38 -23.39 -22.36
C ARG A 531 -18.88 -23.06 -22.23
N GLU A 532 -19.28 -22.37 -21.15
CA GLU A 532 -20.68 -21.96 -20.92
C GLU A 532 -21.21 -20.92 -21.91
N THR A 533 -20.31 -20.09 -22.46
CA THR A 533 -20.66 -19.01 -23.40
C THR A 533 -20.30 -19.31 -24.85
N GLY A 534 -19.46 -20.32 -25.10
CA GLY A 534 -18.87 -20.62 -26.42
C GLY A 534 -17.89 -19.55 -26.92
N GLN A 535 -17.51 -18.58 -26.08
CA GLN A 535 -16.69 -17.43 -26.44
C GLN A 535 -15.24 -17.56 -25.97
N THR A 536 -14.33 -16.86 -26.66
CA THR A 536 -12.95 -16.70 -26.18
C THR A 536 -12.91 -15.65 -25.07
N VAL A 537 -12.52 -16.08 -23.87
CA VAL A 537 -12.51 -15.26 -22.65
C VAL A 537 -11.15 -14.57 -22.47
N PRO A 538 -11.08 -13.24 -22.38
CA PRO A 538 -9.89 -12.54 -21.91
C PRO A 538 -9.67 -12.78 -20.41
N LEU A 539 -8.50 -13.31 -20.05
CA LEU A 539 -8.06 -13.51 -18.67
C LEU A 539 -6.87 -12.60 -18.36
N HIS A 540 -7.04 -11.63 -17.48
CA HIS A 540 -6.04 -10.63 -17.13
C HIS A 540 -5.42 -10.92 -15.76
N LEU A 541 -4.10 -11.08 -15.73
CA LEU A 541 -3.32 -11.44 -14.54
C LEU A 541 -2.45 -10.27 -14.07
N THR A 542 -2.44 -10.06 -12.75
CA THR A 542 -1.89 -8.87 -12.07
C THR A 542 -0.74 -9.19 -11.09
N LEU A 543 -0.24 -10.43 -11.13
CA LEU A 543 0.96 -10.92 -10.41
C LEU A 543 0.86 -10.88 -8.87
N VAL A 544 -0.32 -11.18 -8.35
CA VAL A 544 -0.59 -11.34 -6.93
C VAL A 544 0.41 -12.31 -6.28
N GLY A 545 1.05 -11.85 -5.20
CA GLY A 545 2.10 -12.60 -4.49
C GLY A 545 3.52 -12.15 -4.82
N GLN A 546 3.75 -11.44 -5.93
CA GLN A 546 5.00 -10.73 -6.19
C GLN A 546 4.92 -9.25 -5.77
N GLY A 547 5.99 -8.50 -6.03
CA GLY A 547 6.07 -7.06 -5.76
C GLY A 547 5.86 -6.75 -4.28
N ALA A 548 4.78 -6.05 -3.95
CA ALA A 548 4.50 -5.61 -2.58
C ALA A 548 4.39 -6.76 -1.56
N PHE A 549 4.01 -7.99 -1.95
CA PHE A 549 3.92 -9.11 -1.00
C PHE A 549 5.27 -9.77 -0.68
N ASN A 550 6.30 -9.53 -1.50
CA ASN A 550 7.68 -10.00 -1.31
C ASN A 550 7.87 -11.54 -1.17
N ASN A 551 7.03 -12.36 -1.83
CA ASN A 551 7.23 -13.82 -1.86
C ASN A 551 8.30 -14.24 -2.89
N HIS A 552 8.86 -15.45 -2.74
CA HIS A 552 9.92 -15.94 -3.63
C HIS A 552 9.44 -16.08 -5.09
N PRO A 553 10.26 -15.73 -6.11
CA PRO A 553 9.91 -15.83 -7.54
C PRO A 553 9.29 -17.15 -7.99
N THR A 554 9.70 -18.27 -7.39
CA THR A 554 9.17 -19.61 -7.71
C THR A 554 7.67 -19.76 -7.48
N VAL A 555 7.10 -19.01 -6.53
CA VAL A 555 5.65 -18.96 -6.30
C VAL A 555 4.91 -18.55 -7.57
N MET A 556 5.43 -17.54 -8.28
CA MET A 556 4.82 -17.05 -9.52
C MET A 556 5.04 -18.03 -10.68
N LYS A 557 6.23 -18.63 -10.79
CA LYS A 557 6.50 -19.66 -11.80
C LYS A 557 5.51 -20.82 -11.70
N GLU A 558 5.35 -21.40 -10.50
CA GLU A 558 4.42 -22.51 -10.27
C GLU A 558 2.95 -22.10 -10.53
N ALA A 559 2.59 -20.87 -10.20
CA ALA A 559 1.25 -20.33 -10.49
C ALA A 559 1.00 -20.20 -12.00
N MET A 560 1.98 -19.72 -12.77
CA MET A 560 1.87 -19.59 -14.23
C MET A 560 1.85 -20.96 -14.94
N ASP A 561 2.66 -21.92 -14.50
CA ASP A 561 2.59 -23.30 -15.00
C ASP A 561 1.23 -23.96 -14.70
N ALA A 562 0.62 -23.66 -13.54
CA ALA A 562 -0.73 -24.12 -13.22
C ALA A 562 -1.79 -23.48 -14.13
N VAL A 563 -1.75 -22.16 -14.36
CA VAL A 563 -2.63 -21.48 -15.33
C VAL A 563 -2.49 -22.10 -16.71
N ALA A 564 -1.25 -22.28 -17.21
CA ALA A 564 -0.98 -22.81 -18.53
C ALA A 564 -1.58 -24.22 -18.71
N LYS A 565 -1.35 -25.11 -17.74
CA LYS A 565 -1.93 -26.46 -17.74
C LYS A 565 -3.46 -26.45 -17.85
N ILE A 566 -4.12 -25.51 -17.19
CA ILE A 566 -5.59 -25.44 -17.12
C ILE A 566 -6.19 -24.82 -18.39
N VAL A 567 -5.59 -23.75 -18.92
CA VAL A 567 -6.14 -23.06 -20.11
C VAL A 567 -5.81 -23.77 -21.43
N LYS A 568 -4.85 -24.70 -21.44
CA LYS A 568 -4.45 -25.47 -22.62
C LYS A 568 -5.67 -26.06 -23.35
N GLY A 569 -5.75 -25.85 -24.67
CA GLY A 569 -6.85 -26.39 -25.49
C GLY A 569 -8.22 -25.75 -25.28
N ASN A 570 -8.34 -24.68 -24.48
CA ASN A 570 -9.60 -23.98 -24.22
C ASN A 570 -9.58 -22.56 -24.78
N ASN A 571 -10.76 -21.97 -25.00
CA ASN A 571 -10.93 -20.64 -25.58
C ASN A 571 -10.66 -19.55 -24.51
N VAL A 572 -9.41 -19.43 -24.05
CA VAL A 572 -8.97 -18.44 -23.06
C VAL A 572 -7.72 -17.72 -23.56
N ALA A 573 -7.81 -16.40 -23.69
CA ALA A 573 -6.69 -15.54 -24.07
C ALA A 573 -6.07 -14.93 -22.80
N VAL A 574 -4.82 -15.32 -22.48
CA VAL A 574 -4.17 -14.91 -21.22
C VAL A 574 -3.29 -13.67 -21.44
N TYR A 575 -3.60 -12.62 -20.69
CA TYR A 575 -2.91 -11.34 -20.68
C TYR A 575 -2.25 -11.09 -19.32
N ILE A 576 -1.00 -10.67 -19.30
CA ILE A 576 -0.21 -10.47 -18.08
C ILE A 576 0.29 -9.04 -18.05
N HIS A 577 -0.07 -8.27 -17.02
CA HIS A 577 0.13 -6.82 -17.02
C HIS A 577 1.50 -6.42 -16.46
N ALA A 578 2.39 -5.96 -17.35
CA ALA A 578 3.62 -5.29 -17.01
C ALA A 578 3.39 -3.76 -17.03
N TYR A 579 3.23 -3.17 -15.85
CA TYR A 579 2.94 -1.72 -15.74
C TYR A 579 4.21 -0.85 -15.81
N ASP A 580 5.40 -1.41 -15.55
CA ASP A 580 6.69 -0.73 -15.70
C ASP A 580 7.78 -1.65 -16.30
N GLN A 581 8.94 -1.07 -16.65
CA GLN A 581 10.06 -1.77 -17.30
C GLN A 581 10.67 -2.87 -16.43
N ASN A 582 10.65 -2.68 -15.11
CA ASN A 582 11.21 -3.63 -14.18
C ASN A 582 10.28 -4.84 -14.05
N ALA A 583 8.97 -4.62 -13.97
CA ALA A 583 7.96 -5.68 -14.04
C ALA A 583 8.09 -6.48 -15.35
N ASP A 584 8.26 -5.82 -16.50
CA ASP A 584 8.47 -6.48 -17.79
C ASP A 584 9.77 -7.31 -17.86
N LYS A 585 10.87 -6.78 -17.32
CA LYS A 585 12.15 -7.50 -17.24
C LYS A 585 12.06 -8.71 -16.33
N ILE A 586 11.45 -8.55 -15.15
CA ILE A 586 11.22 -9.62 -14.17
C ILE A 586 10.34 -10.71 -14.78
N LEU A 587 9.21 -10.33 -15.38
CA LEU A 587 8.33 -11.25 -16.11
C LEU A 587 9.08 -11.98 -17.21
N SER A 588 9.70 -11.27 -18.15
CA SER A 588 10.38 -11.88 -19.30
C SER A 588 11.49 -12.87 -18.87
N ALA A 589 12.10 -12.67 -17.70
CA ALA A 589 13.05 -13.61 -17.11
C ALA A 589 12.38 -14.83 -16.46
N GLN A 590 11.28 -14.64 -15.73
CA GLN A 590 10.56 -15.68 -14.97
C GLN A 590 9.59 -16.52 -15.82
N MET A 591 9.05 -15.95 -16.90
CA MET A 591 7.99 -16.53 -17.73
C MET A 591 8.55 -17.59 -18.72
N LYS A 592 9.15 -18.64 -18.17
CA LYS A 592 9.65 -19.81 -18.90
C LYS A 592 9.00 -21.07 -18.33
N GLY A 593 8.25 -21.78 -19.16
CA GLY A 593 7.49 -22.94 -18.70
C GLY A 593 6.72 -23.62 -19.83
N SER A 594 5.57 -24.20 -19.47
CA SER A 594 4.71 -25.00 -20.33
C SER A 594 3.85 -24.21 -21.34
N TYR A 595 4.33 -23.04 -21.79
CA TYR A 595 3.58 -22.04 -22.56
C TYR A 595 4.51 -21.20 -23.44
N THR A 596 3.94 -20.57 -24.48
CA THR A 596 4.66 -19.56 -25.29
C THR A 596 4.36 -18.16 -24.76
N VAL A 597 5.30 -17.22 -24.95
CA VAL A 597 5.17 -15.84 -24.48
C VAL A 597 5.36 -14.87 -25.64
N THR A 598 4.37 -13.99 -25.85
CA THR A 598 4.45 -12.84 -26.75
C THR A 598 4.31 -11.54 -25.96
N THR A 599 4.67 -10.40 -26.55
CA THR A 599 4.52 -9.08 -25.92
C THR A 599 3.62 -8.19 -26.75
N MET A 600 2.83 -7.33 -26.10
CA MET A 600 1.92 -6.38 -26.73
C MET A 600 2.13 -4.98 -26.14
N SER A 601 2.22 -3.96 -26.98
CA SER A 601 2.31 -2.56 -26.54
C SER A 601 0.95 -2.05 -26.05
N ALA A 602 0.95 -0.99 -25.23
CA ALA A 602 -0.28 -0.30 -24.83
C ALA A 602 -1.09 0.22 -26.04
N GLU A 603 -0.44 0.57 -27.15
CA GLU A 603 -1.12 1.04 -28.36
C GLU A 603 -1.86 -0.10 -29.07
N THR A 604 -1.21 -1.24 -29.30
CA THR A 604 -1.85 -2.43 -29.86
C THR A 604 -2.96 -2.94 -28.94
N PHE A 605 -2.74 -2.94 -27.62
CA PHE A 605 -3.74 -3.40 -26.65
C PHE A 605 -5.01 -2.54 -26.62
N LYS A 606 -4.91 -1.23 -26.88
CA LYS A 606 -6.07 -0.31 -26.97
C LYS A 606 -7.01 -0.66 -28.11
N THR A 607 -6.45 -1.00 -29.27
CA THR A 607 -7.18 -1.17 -30.53
C THR A 607 -7.50 -2.62 -30.85
N GLN A 608 -6.85 -3.58 -30.18
CA GLN A 608 -7.10 -5.01 -30.32
C GLN A 608 -8.60 -5.31 -30.08
N PRO A 609 -9.33 -5.84 -31.08
CA PRO A 609 -10.74 -6.21 -30.91
C PRO A 609 -10.91 -7.35 -29.91
N HIS A 610 -12.08 -7.41 -29.26
CA HIS A 610 -12.42 -8.52 -28.37
C HIS A 610 -12.36 -9.86 -29.14
N PRO A 611 -11.74 -10.92 -28.61
CA PRO A 611 -11.56 -12.19 -29.32
C PRO A 611 -12.85 -12.75 -29.96
N SER A 612 -13.98 -12.70 -29.25
CA SER A 612 -15.31 -13.10 -29.76
C SER A 612 -15.86 -12.30 -30.95
N GLN A 613 -15.27 -11.15 -31.28
CA GLN A 613 -15.66 -10.34 -32.45
C GLN A 613 -14.87 -10.74 -33.70
N ALA A 614 -13.61 -11.18 -33.54
CA ALA A 614 -12.71 -11.50 -34.65
C ALA A 614 -13.23 -12.69 -35.49
N THR A 615 -13.85 -13.68 -34.86
CA THR A 615 -14.42 -14.86 -35.55
C THR A 615 -15.65 -14.54 -36.41
N LYS A 616 -16.40 -13.47 -36.12
CA LYS A 616 -17.54 -13.04 -36.94
C LYS A 616 -17.14 -12.30 -38.21
N ALA A 617 -15.92 -11.79 -38.30
CA ALA A 617 -15.46 -10.95 -39.40
C ALA A 617 -14.82 -11.72 -40.58
N LYS A 618 -14.80 -13.06 -40.55
CA LYS A 618 -14.11 -13.90 -41.54
C LYS A 618 -14.96 -15.01 -42.17
N VAL A 619 -16.27 -14.99 -41.98
CA VAL A 619 -17.18 -15.73 -42.86
C VAL A 619 -17.40 -14.85 -44.08
N ASP A 620 -16.53 -15.00 -45.08
CA ASP A 620 -16.87 -14.57 -46.44
C ASP A 620 -18.22 -15.21 -46.79
N PRO A 621 -19.19 -14.45 -47.34
CA PRO A 621 -20.46 -15.04 -47.72
C PRO A 621 -20.19 -16.16 -48.72
N GLU A 622 -20.62 -17.38 -48.39
CA GLU A 622 -20.62 -18.50 -49.32
C GLU A 622 -21.18 -18.01 -50.66
N PRO A 623 -20.50 -18.26 -51.80
CA PRO A 623 -20.92 -17.71 -53.07
C PRO A 623 -22.34 -18.20 -53.35
N THR A 624 -23.30 -17.28 -53.32
CA THR A 624 -24.73 -17.59 -53.42
C THR A 624 -24.98 -18.35 -54.72
N VAL A 625 -25.11 -19.68 -54.61
CA VAL A 625 -25.53 -20.52 -55.74
C VAL A 625 -26.94 -20.09 -56.08
N GLN A 626 -27.07 -19.31 -57.15
CA GLN A 626 -28.36 -18.93 -57.71
C GLN A 626 -29.04 -20.18 -58.27
N LEU A 627 -29.77 -20.88 -57.40
CA LEU A 627 -30.78 -21.83 -57.84
C LEU A 627 -31.81 -21.06 -58.66
N GLN A 628 -31.83 -21.33 -59.97
CA GLN A 628 -32.83 -20.76 -60.86
C GLN A 628 -34.23 -21.17 -60.37
N PRO A 629 -35.19 -20.23 -60.31
CA PRO A 629 -36.57 -20.60 -60.00
C PRO A 629 -37.13 -21.49 -61.11
N PRO A 630 -37.93 -22.53 -60.80
CA PRO A 630 -38.53 -23.38 -61.79
C PRO A 630 -39.52 -22.60 -62.68
N PRO A 631 -39.69 -22.99 -63.96
CA PRO A 631 -40.52 -22.25 -64.90
C PRO A 631 -42.00 -22.32 -64.51
N GLN A 632 -42.61 -21.16 -64.25
CA GLN A 632 -44.05 -21.06 -64.03
C GLN A 632 -44.81 -20.91 -65.36
N SER A 633 -45.77 -21.81 -65.60
CA SER A 633 -46.69 -21.76 -66.74
C SER A 633 -47.81 -20.71 -66.53
N PRO A 634 -48.46 -20.22 -67.60
CA PRO A 634 -49.24 -18.99 -67.54
C PRO A 634 -50.73 -19.20 -67.23
N THR A 635 -51.31 -18.31 -66.40
CA THR A 635 -52.77 -18.09 -66.34
C THR A 635 -53.10 -16.60 -66.23
N ASN A 636 -54.26 -16.24 -66.81
CA ASN A 636 -54.62 -14.88 -67.25
C ASN A 636 -55.51 -14.14 -66.18
N PRO A 637 -56.10 -12.94 -66.41
CA PRO A 637 -55.90 -11.82 -65.48
C PRO A 637 -57.18 -11.31 -64.80
N LYS A 638 -57.05 -10.59 -63.67
CA LYS A 638 -58.11 -9.68 -63.17
C LYS A 638 -57.58 -8.35 -62.62
N VAL A 639 -58.08 -7.30 -63.27
CA VAL A 639 -58.19 -5.85 -62.97
C VAL A 639 -58.14 -5.46 -61.49
N GLY A 640 -57.46 -4.34 -61.16
CA GLY A 640 -57.49 -3.73 -59.82
C GLY A 640 -56.72 -2.41 -59.61
N ILE A 641 -57.13 -1.33 -60.30
CA ILE A 641 -56.99 0.12 -59.93
C ILE A 641 -55.64 0.63 -59.34
N GLN A 642 -54.95 1.51 -60.08
CA GLN A 642 -53.83 2.32 -59.57
C GLN A 642 -54.28 3.69 -59.04
N VAL A 643 -53.61 4.18 -57.99
CA VAL A 643 -53.49 5.63 -57.70
C VAL A 643 -52.02 6.00 -57.56
N ARG A 644 -51.49 6.79 -58.51
CA ARG A 644 -50.16 7.40 -58.46
C ARG A 644 -50.29 8.89 -58.12
N ARG A 645 -49.40 9.40 -57.25
CA ARG A 645 -49.07 10.84 -57.22
C ARG A 645 -47.56 11.03 -57.35
N LYS A 646 -47.18 12.06 -58.11
CA LYS A 646 -45.82 12.39 -58.56
C LYS A 646 -45.60 13.89 -58.30
N LYS A 647 -44.47 14.26 -57.70
CA LYS A 647 -43.85 15.61 -57.65
C LYS A 647 -42.36 15.36 -57.40
N ILE A 648 -41.37 15.70 -58.23
CA ILE A 648 -41.05 16.91 -59.02
C ILE A 648 -40.58 18.07 -58.11
N GLN A 649 -39.27 18.37 -58.21
CA GLN A 649 -38.56 19.56 -57.70
C GLN A 649 -38.90 20.81 -58.55
N PRO A 650 -38.47 22.02 -58.14
CA PRO A 650 -37.27 22.58 -58.79
C PRO A 650 -36.34 23.40 -57.86
N SER A 651 -35.23 23.85 -58.44
CA SER A 651 -34.15 24.71 -57.93
C SER A 651 -34.37 26.20 -58.21
N GLU A 652 -33.71 27.12 -57.47
CA GLU A 652 -32.73 28.13 -57.99
C GLU A 652 -32.30 29.24 -56.99
N THR A 653 -30.99 29.27 -56.74
CA THR A 653 -29.94 30.33 -56.62
C THR A 653 -30.20 31.86 -56.43
N ILE A 654 -29.16 32.53 -55.83
CA ILE A 654 -28.80 33.98 -55.73
C ILE A 654 -29.72 34.91 -54.85
N THR A 655 -29.33 36.04 -54.20
CA THR A 655 -28.09 36.89 -54.12
C THR A 655 -27.95 37.62 -52.75
N GLU A 656 -26.77 38.18 -52.41
CA GLU A 656 -26.54 39.26 -51.40
C GLU A 656 -26.67 40.69 -52.01
N PRO A 657 -26.30 41.84 -51.37
CA PRO A 657 -26.04 42.21 -49.95
C PRO A 657 -26.74 43.54 -49.49
N SER A 658 -26.31 44.08 -48.32
CA SER A 658 -26.32 45.50 -47.86
C SER A 658 -27.40 45.92 -46.85
N VAL A 659 -27.31 46.93 -45.96
CA VAL A 659 -26.28 47.82 -45.34
C VAL A 659 -27.05 48.70 -44.31
N SER A 660 -26.46 49.01 -43.13
CA SER A 660 -26.70 50.18 -42.24
C SER A 660 -28.12 50.67 -41.82
N ALA A 661 -28.35 50.81 -40.49
CA ALA A 661 -28.82 52.08 -39.86
C ALA A 661 -28.78 52.09 -38.30
N THR A 662 -27.94 52.98 -37.73
CA THR A 662 -28.15 53.89 -36.55
C THR A 662 -29.34 53.67 -35.59
N GLN A 663 -29.15 53.45 -34.26
CA GLN A 663 -28.84 54.41 -33.14
C GLN A 663 -30.08 55.11 -32.50
N PRO A 664 -30.01 55.75 -31.29
CA PRO A 664 -29.20 55.55 -30.05
C PRO A 664 -30.05 55.73 -28.74
N ILE A 665 -29.48 56.32 -27.66
CA ILE A 665 -30.04 56.74 -26.32
C ILE A 665 -29.69 55.74 -25.17
N MET A 666 -29.09 56.10 -24.02
CA MET A 666 -28.50 57.38 -23.53
C MET A 666 -27.34 57.17 -22.51
N THR A 667 -26.60 58.25 -22.24
CA THR A 667 -25.38 58.42 -21.40
C THR A 667 -25.58 58.58 -19.88
N ALA A 668 -24.57 58.17 -19.08
CA ALA A 668 -23.89 58.97 -18.00
C ALA A 668 -22.75 58.13 -17.34
N THR A 669 -21.43 58.42 -17.46
CA THR A 669 -20.57 59.38 -16.68
C THR A 669 -20.53 59.16 -15.15
N GLN A 670 -19.39 59.20 -14.41
CA GLN A 670 -17.99 59.59 -14.71
C GLN A 670 -16.98 59.14 -13.59
N SER A 671 -15.69 59.52 -13.74
CA SER A 671 -14.53 59.40 -12.81
C SER A 671 -13.89 58.00 -12.67
N VAL A 672 -12.60 57.71 -12.94
CA VAL A 672 -11.29 58.42 -12.99
C VAL A 672 -10.55 58.55 -11.64
N ILE A 673 -9.65 57.60 -11.36
CA ILE A 673 -8.30 57.81 -10.78
C ILE A 673 -7.32 56.78 -11.41
N LYS A 674 -6.09 57.20 -11.76
CA LYS A 674 -4.94 56.34 -12.15
C LYS A 674 -3.88 56.35 -11.04
N PRO A 675 -3.04 55.31 -10.91
CA PRO A 675 -1.66 55.39 -11.48
C PRO A 675 -1.23 54.07 -12.18
N LYS A 676 -0.43 54.01 -13.27
CA LYS A 676 1.02 54.31 -13.43
C LYS A 676 1.87 53.61 -12.36
N THR A 677 2.91 52.79 -12.58
CA THR A 677 3.66 52.21 -13.73
C THR A 677 4.62 51.13 -13.09
N PRO A 678 5.57 50.45 -13.77
CA PRO A 678 5.72 50.07 -15.18
C PRO A 678 5.89 48.54 -15.41
N ILE A 679 5.86 48.12 -16.67
CA ILE A 679 6.32 46.81 -17.13
C ILE A 679 7.84 46.89 -17.36
N LEU A 680 8.60 45.86 -16.97
CA LEU A 680 10.01 45.73 -17.28
C LEU A 680 10.27 44.34 -17.86
N THR A 681 10.46 44.29 -19.19
CA THR A 681 10.80 43.07 -19.94
C THR A 681 12.26 43.15 -20.34
N ALA A 682 13.09 42.20 -19.91
CA ALA A 682 14.46 42.04 -20.38
C ALA A 682 14.85 40.55 -20.42
N PHE A 683 15.48 40.13 -21.51
CA PHE A 683 16.05 38.80 -21.70
C PHE A 683 17.42 38.69 -21.00
N SER A 684 17.74 37.52 -20.42
CA SER A 684 18.77 36.58 -20.94
C SER A 684 18.71 35.27 -20.10
N GLN A 685 18.73 34.11 -20.75
CA GLN A 685 19.86 33.18 -20.95
C GLN A 685 20.32 32.36 -19.73
N ASP A 686 20.50 31.07 -20.02
CA ASP A 686 21.37 30.07 -19.39
C ASP A 686 21.19 29.73 -17.91
N LYS A 687 20.45 28.64 -17.69
CA LYS A 687 20.67 27.71 -16.56
C LYS A 687 21.19 26.36 -17.08
N GLU A 688 22.38 26.36 -17.67
CA GLU A 688 23.18 25.14 -17.77
C GLU A 688 23.79 24.81 -16.40
N SER A 689 23.86 23.52 -16.07
CA SER A 689 24.33 23.00 -14.79
C SER A 689 25.82 23.27 -14.58
N GLN A 690 26.16 24.05 -13.54
CA GLN A 690 27.53 24.22 -13.07
C GLN A 690 27.83 23.17 -12.00
N PHE A 691 28.99 22.51 -12.06
CA PHE A 691 29.50 21.76 -10.92
C PHE A 691 29.77 22.74 -9.75
N PRO A 692 29.22 22.51 -8.54
CA PRO A 692 29.40 23.43 -7.43
C PRO A 692 30.86 23.42 -6.95
N LEU A 693 31.42 24.61 -6.69
CA LEU A 693 32.82 24.81 -6.28
C LEU A 693 33.26 23.90 -5.11
N ASN A 694 32.33 23.61 -4.19
CA ASN A 694 32.52 22.75 -3.02
C ASN A 694 32.76 21.26 -3.39
N LEU A 695 32.12 20.75 -4.45
CA LEU A 695 32.31 19.37 -4.89
C LEU A 695 33.69 19.16 -5.52
N THR A 696 34.18 20.14 -6.28
CA THR A 696 35.56 20.14 -6.81
C THR A 696 36.58 20.07 -5.68
N THR A 697 36.50 20.98 -4.68
CA THR A 697 37.42 20.97 -3.53
C THR A 697 37.40 19.63 -2.80
N LYS A 698 36.20 19.05 -2.60
CA LYS A 698 36.02 17.78 -1.89
C LYS A 698 36.60 16.58 -2.66
N LEU A 699 36.40 16.52 -3.98
CA LEU A 699 37.01 15.49 -4.81
C LEU A 699 38.54 15.63 -4.84
N THR A 700 39.07 16.86 -5.00
CA THR A 700 40.52 17.10 -4.95
C THR A 700 41.12 16.61 -3.63
N SER A 701 40.47 16.83 -2.48
CA SER A 701 40.96 16.29 -1.20
C SER A 701 40.90 14.76 -1.11
N ILE A 702 39.94 14.09 -1.76
CA ILE A 702 39.83 12.63 -1.76
C ILE A 702 40.96 11.98 -2.57
N PHE A 703 41.32 12.56 -3.72
CA PHE A 703 42.35 11.97 -4.59
C PHE A 703 43.78 12.47 -4.30
N GLN A 704 43.96 13.48 -3.44
CA GLN A 704 45.28 13.98 -3.01
C GLN A 704 46.18 12.91 -2.38
N GLU A 705 45.60 11.92 -1.70
CA GLU A 705 46.33 10.80 -1.08
C GLU A 705 46.48 9.58 -2.01
N THR A 706 46.15 9.72 -3.29
CA THR A 706 46.14 8.62 -4.26
C THR A 706 47.07 8.85 -5.46
N ASN A 707 47.36 7.76 -6.18
CA ASN A 707 48.04 7.81 -7.48
C ASN A 707 47.20 8.42 -8.61
N TRP A 708 46.02 8.99 -8.35
CA TRP A 708 45.17 9.61 -9.37
C TRP A 708 45.30 11.14 -9.36
N GLU A 709 45.15 11.74 -10.53
CA GLU A 709 45.13 13.19 -10.76
C GLU A 709 43.77 13.61 -11.31
N ILE A 710 43.24 14.74 -10.83
CA ILE A 710 41.98 15.31 -11.32
C ILE A 710 42.27 16.47 -12.25
N ASN A 711 41.76 16.40 -13.47
CA ASN A 711 41.74 17.50 -14.41
C ASN A 711 40.28 17.88 -14.72
N ILE A 712 40.00 19.19 -14.80
CA ILE A 712 38.67 19.72 -15.11
C ILE A 712 38.79 20.51 -16.42
N PRO A 713 38.77 19.83 -17.58
CA PRO A 713 39.01 20.47 -18.88
C PRO A 713 37.91 21.45 -19.30
N ASN A 714 36.71 21.34 -18.71
CA ASN A 714 35.59 22.28 -18.92
C ASN A 714 34.62 22.26 -17.73
N LYS A 715 33.65 23.18 -17.73
CA LYS A 715 32.70 23.40 -16.61
C LYS A 715 31.71 22.25 -16.33
N THR A 716 31.66 21.23 -17.18
CA THR A 716 30.68 20.12 -17.11
C THR A 716 31.34 18.74 -17.11
N THR A 717 32.67 18.66 -17.06
CA THR A 717 33.41 17.39 -17.13
C THR A 717 34.56 17.37 -16.12
N ILE A 718 34.61 16.32 -15.31
CA ILE A 718 35.75 15.98 -14.45
C ILE A 718 36.43 14.74 -15.05
N MET A 719 37.73 14.83 -15.31
CA MET A 719 38.58 13.71 -15.70
C MET A 719 39.41 13.28 -14.49
N VAL A 720 39.46 11.98 -14.21
CA VAL A 720 40.32 11.40 -13.17
C VAL A 720 41.25 10.39 -13.85
N THR A 721 42.56 10.62 -13.79
CA THR A 721 43.58 9.87 -14.55
C THR A 721 44.63 9.30 -13.61
N ASP A 722 45.02 8.04 -13.80
CA ASP A 722 46.11 7.43 -13.02
C ASP A 722 47.47 8.04 -13.44
N LYS A 723 48.25 8.52 -12.48
CA LYS A 723 49.55 9.18 -12.68
C LYS A 723 50.64 8.21 -13.15
N GLN A 724 50.48 6.91 -12.91
CA GLN A 724 51.42 5.87 -13.31
C GLN A 724 50.99 5.19 -14.62
N ASP A 725 49.70 5.18 -14.93
CA ASP A 725 49.14 4.60 -16.15
C ASP A 725 48.08 5.52 -16.78
N THR A 726 48.54 6.51 -17.55
CA THR A 726 47.67 7.53 -18.17
C THR A 726 46.68 6.96 -19.19
N SER A 727 46.74 5.67 -19.53
CA SER A 727 45.69 5.00 -20.30
C SER A 727 44.41 4.75 -19.47
N LYS A 728 44.53 4.71 -18.14
CA LYS A 728 43.43 4.60 -17.19
C LYS A 728 42.91 5.99 -16.83
N GLN A 729 41.89 6.42 -17.57
CA GLN A 729 41.15 7.66 -17.32
C GLN A 729 39.66 7.39 -17.15
N VAL A 730 39.03 8.09 -16.21
CA VAL A 730 37.59 8.04 -15.94
C VAL A 730 37.01 9.43 -16.18
N GLN A 731 36.03 9.53 -17.08
CA GLN A 731 35.29 10.76 -17.37
C GLN A 731 33.97 10.78 -16.59
N ILE A 732 33.74 11.85 -15.82
CA ILE A 732 32.52 12.08 -15.04
C ILE A 732 31.84 13.34 -15.59
N SER A 733 30.64 13.19 -16.14
CA SER A 733 29.91 14.25 -16.86
C SER A 733 28.61 14.70 -16.20
N LYS A 734 28.28 14.18 -15.01
CA LYS A 734 27.06 14.51 -14.24
C LYS A 734 27.33 14.58 -12.74
N GLU A 735 26.61 15.47 -12.06
CA GLU A 735 26.77 15.74 -10.62
C GLU A 735 26.38 14.53 -9.74
N GLU A 736 25.34 13.78 -10.11
CA GLU A 736 24.93 12.56 -9.38
C GLU A 736 25.97 11.44 -9.44
N ASP A 737 26.69 11.30 -10.57
CA ASP A 737 27.74 10.29 -10.74
C ASP A 737 28.99 10.67 -9.93
N ALA A 738 29.32 11.97 -9.84
CA ALA A 738 30.37 12.48 -8.96
C ALA A 738 30.06 12.26 -7.46
N ILE A 739 28.80 12.44 -7.05
CA ILE A 739 28.35 12.15 -5.67
C ILE A 739 28.47 10.66 -5.36
N ARG A 740 28.07 9.78 -6.29
CA ARG A 740 28.23 8.33 -6.16
C ARG A 740 29.70 7.90 -6.01
N LEU A 741 30.61 8.46 -6.80
CA LEU A 741 32.05 8.19 -6.63
C LEU A 741 32.56 8.64 -5.25
N SER A 742 32.15 9.82 -4.78
CA SER A 742 32.57 10.32 -3.46
C SER A 742 32.09 9.44 -2.30
N THR A 743 30.93 8.80 -2.45
CA THR A 743 30.38 7.87 -1.44
C THR A 743 30.97 6.47 -1.55
N ALA A 744 31.36 6.03 -2.75
CA ALA A 744 32.02 4.74 -2.96
C ALA A 744 33.47 4.69 -2.44
N HIS A 745 34.15 5.84 -2.28
CA HIS A 745 35.47 5.92 -1.64
C HIS A 745 35.42 6.16 -0.12
N THR A 746 34.26 6.46 0.46
CA THR A 746 34.10 6.60 1.93
C THR A 746 33.73 5.28 2.63
N ASP A 747 33.65 4.15 1.91
CA ASP A 747 33.15 2.89 2.46
C ASP A 747 34.10 1.70 2.23
N THR A 748 35.28 1.77 2.88
CA THR A 748 36.08 0.59 3.27
C THR A 748 36.93 0.90 4.51
N THR A 749 36.62 0.23 5.62
CA THR A 749 37.53 -0.17 6.73
C THR A 749 38.90 0.53 6.87
N ALA A 750 38.95 1.71 7.50
CA ALA A 750 40.14 2.24 8.19
C ALA A 750 39.82 3.48 9.06
N THR A 751 39.16 3.33 10.22
CA THR A 751 38.98 4.47 11.15
C THR A 751 38.91 4.05 12.62
N GLU A 752 39.95 3.35 13.10
CA GLU A 752 40.19 3.18 14.54
C GLU A 752 41.69 3.32 14.88
N ALA A 753 42.36 4.25 14.19
CA ALA A 753 43.79 4.54 14.39
C ALA A 753 44.21 5.96 13.96
N LEU A 754 43.45 7.02 14.31
CA LEU A 754 43.99 8.40 14.35
C LEU A 754 43.05 9.40 15.05
N TYR A 755 43.05 9.47 16.40
CA TYR A 755 42.54 10.67 17.11
C TYR A 755 43.00 10.77 18.58
N GLN A 756 44.32 10.93 18.84
CA GLN A 756 44.83 11.64 20.05
C GLN A 756 46.28 12.15 19.85
N SER A 757 46.41 13.44 19.55
CA SER A 757 47.39 14.38 20.13
C SER A 757 46.91 15.79 19.77
N THR A 758 46.94 16.80 20.65
CA THR A 758 48.17 17.42 21.19
C THR A 758 47.96 18.04 22.57
N ALA A 759 48.89 17.82 23.51
CA ALA A 759 49.44 18.85 24.42
C ALA A 759 50.54 18.30 25.38
N ALA A 760 51.78 18.78 25.19
CA ALA A 760 52.84 19.07 26.18
C ALA A 760 53.44 18.02 27.16
N ILE A 761 54.72 17.67 26.89
CA ILE A 761 55.92 17.71 27.78
C ILE A 761 55.98 16.84 29.08
N GLU A 762 56.82 15.78 29.02
CA GLU A 762 57.83 15.21 29.98
C GLU A 762 57.77 15.41 31.53
N PRO A 763 58.46 14.56 32.34
CA PRO A 763 58.61 13.09 32.28
C PRO A 763 58.62 12.38 33.67
N ALA A 764 58.16 11.11 33.79
CA ALA A 764 58.53 10.23 34.92
C ALA A 764 58.25 8.72 34.67
N GLN A 765 59.33 7.94 34.74
CA GLN A 765 59.50 6.52 35.13
C GLN A 765 58.33 5.51 35.27
N ASP A 766 58.56 4.37 34.61
CA ASP A 766 58.47 2.98 35.08
C ASP A 766 57.12 2.22 35.27
N GLU A 767 57.21 0.93 34.89
CA GLU A 767 56.41 -0.26 35.22
C GLU A 767 55.08 -0.63 34.51
N ILE A 768 55.15 -1.84 33.90
CA ILE A 768 54.13 -2.89 33.72
C ILE A 768 53.07 -2.72 32.60
N LEU A 769 53.28 -3.51 31.52
CA LEU A 769 52.21 -4.00 30.65
C LEU A 769 51.51 -5.21 31.31
N GLU A 770 50.18 -5.18 31.41
CA GLU A 770 49.23 -6.16 30.84
C GLU A 770 47.80 -5.97 31.40
N PHE A 771 46.79 -6.47 30.65
CA PHE A 771 45.36 -6.57 31.01
C PHE A 771 44.54 -5.28 31.24
N SER A 772 43.70 -4.93 30.25
CA SER A 772 42.22 -4.87 30.45
C SER A 772 41.45 -4.44 29.20
N VAL A 773 40.78 -5.38 28.50
CA VAL A 773 39.42 -5.20 27.95
C VAL A 773 38.70 -6.55 28.03
N GLU A 774 37.73 -6.65 28.94
CA GLU A 774 36.81 -7.78 29.00
C GLU A 774 35.57 -7.58 28.10
N MET A 775 35.09 -8.70 27.56
CA MET A 775 33.71 -8.98 27.15
C MET A 775 32.96 -8.09 26.12
N THR A 776 33.02 -8.52 24.84
CA THR A 776 31.85 -8.42 23.92
C THR A 776 31.81 -9.49 22.81
N HIS A 777 31.95 -10.79 23.10
CA HIS A 777 31.72 -11.86 22.10
C HIS A 777 30.97 -13.08 22.65
N HIS A 778 29.64 -12.99 22.78
CA HIS A 778 28.78 -14.14 23.12
C HIS A 778 28.16 -14.85 21.90
N TYR A 779 28.44 -14.37 20.68
CA TYR A 779 27.82 -14.87 19.44
C TYR A 779 28.67 -15.90 18.67
N ASP A 780 29.98 -15.92 18.86
CA ASP A 780 30.90 -16.77 18.08
C ASP A 780 31.08 -18.19 18.67
N TRP A 781 30.91 -18.34 20.00
CA TRP A 781 31.07 -19.63 20.69
C TRP A 781 30.08 -20.71 20.21
N GLN A 782 28.84 -20.32 19.91
CA GLN A 782 27.82 -21.22 19.36
C GLN A 782 28.17 -21.71 17.94
N VAL A 783 28.81 -20.87 17.12
CA VAL A 783 29.23 -21.21 15.76
C VAL A 783 30.43 -22.15 15.78
N GLN A 784 31.37 -21.93 16.69
CA GLN A 784 32.52 -22.81 16.94
C GLN A 784 32.07 -24.20 17.42
N LEU A 785 31.21 -24.27 18.45
CA LEU A 785 30.66 -25.54 18.97
C LEU A 785 29.93 -26.34 17.89
N LYS A 786 29.14 -25.68 17.03
CA LYS A 786 28.45 -26.36 15.93
C LYS A 786 29.43 -26.94 14.90
N LYS A 787 30.51 -26.22 14.55
CA LYS A 787 31.55 -26.76 13.66
C LYS A 787 32.28 -27.96 14.26
N MET A 788 32.51 -27.98 15.58
CA MET A 788 33.13 -29.12 16.26
C MET A 788 32.20 -30.34 16.28
N HIS A 789 30.90 -30.13 16.54
CA HIS A 789 29.87 -31.17 16.47
C HIS A 789 29.79 -31.80 15.08
N ASP A 790 29.67 -30.96 14.05
CA ASP A 790 29.53 -31.37 12.66
C ASP A 790 30.83 -32.01 12.11
N SER A 791 31.96 -31.92 12.85
CA SER A 791 33.24 -32.60 12.58
C SER A 791 33.41 -33.92 13.35
N GLY A 792 32.40 -34.38 14.09
CA GLY A 792 32.43 -35.65 14.82
C GLY A 792 33.13 -35.62 16.18
N ILE A 793 33.39 -34.43 16.75
CA ILE A 793 34.00 -34.29 18.08
C ILE A 793 32.91 -34.35 19.15
N ASP A 794 33.06 -35.25 20.11
CA ASP A 794 32.10 -35.41 21.22
C ASP A 794 32.18 -34.24 22.22
N ILE A 795 31.10 -33.46 22.27
CA ILE A 795 30.99 -32.22 23.06
C ILE A 795 30.50 -32.50 24.49
N GLU A 796 29.91 -33.67 24.78
CA GLU A 796 29.46 -34.01 26.15
C GLU A 796 30.67 -34.15 27.08
N ASN A 797 31.75 -34.78 26.62
CA ASN A 797 33.00 -34.89 27.37
C ASN A 797 33.67 -33.53 27.65
N ILE A 798 33.58 -32.56 26.74
CA ILE A 798 34.18 -31.23 26.94
C ILE A 798 33.49 -30.46 28.08
N LYS A 799 32.18 -30.66 28.29
CA LYS A 799 31.42 -30.00 29.36
C LYS A 799 31.69 -30.56 30.76
N SER A 800 32.28 -31.74 30.89
CA SER A 800 32.51 -32.41 32.17
C SER A 800 33.89 -32.15 32.78
N LEU A 801 34.83 -31.58 32.01
CA LEU A 801 36.21 -31.33 32.43
C LEU A 801 36.35 -30.04 33.25
N LYS A 802 36.44 -30.18 34.58
CA LYS A 802 37.03 -29.15 35.45
C LYS A 802 38.56 -29.19 35.32
N VAL A 803 39.11 -28.45 34.36
CA VAL A 803 40.56 -28.34 34.13
C VAL A 803 40.95 -26.87 34.03
N ASP A 804 42.16 -26.54 34.47
CA ASP A 804 42.71 -25.19 34.48
C ASP A 804 42.74 -24.60 33.05
N GLY A 805 42.26 -23.35 32.89
CA GLY A 805 42.05 -22.72 31.59
C GLY A 805 43.33 -22.60 30.76
N LYS A 806 44.51 -22.67 31.39
CA LYS A 806 45.81 -22.66 30.72
C LYS A 806 46.03 -23.89 29.82
N GLU A 807 45.56 -25.06 30.24
CA GLU A 807 45.72 -26.32 29.49
C GLU A 807 44.77 -26.39 28.29
N ILE A 808 43.57 -25.81 28.42
CA ILE A 808 42.61 -25.67 27.32
C ILE A 808 43.16 -24.74 26.22
N ILE A 809 43.82 -23.64 26.61
CA ILE A 809 44.41 -22.68 25.66
C ILE A 809 45.56 -23.30 24.87
N GLU A 810 46.47 -24.04 25.50
CA GLU A 810 47.56 -24.72 24.77
C GLU A 810 47.03 -25.87 23.91
N THR A 811 46.05 -26.64 24.38
CA THR A 811 45.36 -27.66 23.56
C THR A 811 44.72 -27.05 22.32
N ALA A 812 44.04 -25.90 22.46
CA ALA A 812 43.43 -25.19 21.33
C ALA A 812 44.47 -24.64 20.33
N LYS A 813 45.61 -24.11 20.82
CA LYS A 813 46.73 -23.68 19.97
C LYS A 813 47.30 -24.85 19.17
N GLN A 814 47.51 -26.00 19.82
CA GLN A 814 47.98 -27.23 19.21
C GLN A 814 47.04 -27.68 18.08
N SER A 815 45.73 -27.78 18.35
CA SER A 815 44.72 -28.17 17.34
C SER A 815 44.63 -27.20 16.16
N ILE A 816 44.74 -25.88 16.40
CA ILE A 816 44.76 -24.87 15.33
C ILE A 816 46.01 -25.04 14.45
N GLN A 817 47.15 -25.40 15.04
CA GLN A 817 48.40 -25.64 14.30
C GLN A 817 48.30 -26.90 13.43
N GLU A 818 47.68 -27.96 13.93
CA GLU A 818 47.42 -29.21 13.19
C GLU A 818 46.45 -29.00 12.03
N ILE A 819 45.36 -28.24 12.21
CA ILE A 819 44.43 -27.86 11.14
C ILE A 819 45.13 -27.06 10.03
N LYS A 820 46.03 -26.13 10.39
CA LYS A 820 46.85 -25.38 9.40
C LYS A 820 47.76 -26.31 8.61
N GLN A 821 48.38 -27.31 9.25
CA GLN A 821 49.23 -28.29 8.57
C GLN A 821 48.43 -29.24 7.66
N ALA A 822 47.23 -29.65 8.07
CA ALA A 822 46.32 -30.45 7.24
C ALA A 822 45.86 -29.67 6.00
N SER A 823 45.40 -28.43 6.18
CA SER A 823 44.98 -27.57 5.06
C SER A 823 46.12 -27.28 4.09
N ALA A 824 47.35 -27.07 4.59
CA ALA A 824 48.53 -26.89 3.74
C ALA A 824 48.86 -28.16 2.92
N LYS A 825 48.74 -29.36 3.51
CA LYS A 825 48.87 -30.63 2.77
C LYS A 825 47.81 -30.79 1.68
N GLU A 826 46.56 -30.42 1.98
CA GLU A 826 45.45 -30.54 1.04
C GLU A 826 45.58 -29.54 -0.14
N HIS A 827 46.03 -28.31 0.13
CA HIS A 827 46.41 -27.36 -0.93
C HIS A 827 47.57 -27.86 -1.79
N LEU A 828 48.59 -28.49 -1.17
CA LEU A 828 49.72 -29.09 -1.90
C LEU A 828 49.26 -30.26 -2.78
N PHE A 829 48.34 -31.09 -2.30
CA PHE A 829 47.75 -32.21 -3.03
C PHE A 829 46.90 -31.73 -4.23
N VAL A 830 46.13 -30.65 -4.06
CA VAL A 830 45.36 -30.02 -5.16
C VAL A 830 46.28 -29.40 -6.22
N LEU A 831 47.42 -28.82 -5.82
CA LEU A 831 48.42 -28.30 -6.76
C LEU A 831 49.16 -29.43 -7.51
N GLN A 832 49.51 -30.52 -6.82
CA GLN A 832 50.11 -31.71 -7.45
C GLN A 832 49.16 -32.47 -8.40
N ARG A 833 47.84 -32.25 -8.31
CA ARG A 833 46.84 -32.79 -9.23
C ARG A 833 46.52 -31.89 -10.44
N ARG A 834 47.12 -30.70 -10.50
CA ARG A 834 46.93 -29.69 -11.56
C ARG A 834 48.13 -29.56 -12.50
N ASN A 835 49.27 -30.16 -12.14
CA ASN A 835 50.38 -30.48 -13.02
C ASN A 835 50.27 -31.94 -13.49
#